data_AF-A0A3B6MZ05-F1
#
_entry.id   AF-A0A3B6MZ05-F1
#
_cell.length_a   1.000
_cell.length_b   1.000
_cell.length_c   1.000
_cell.angle_alpha   90.00
_cell.angle_beta   90.00
_cell.angle_gamma   90.00
#
_symmetry.space_group_name_H-M   'P 1'
#
loop_
_entity.id
_entity.type
_entity.pdbx_description
1 polymer ?
#
loop_
_entity_poly.entity_id
_entity_poly.type
_entity_poly.pdbx_seq_one_letter_code
_entity_poly.pdbx_strand_id
1 'polypeptide(L)'
;MSHPHASAPKRPFSSSSPSPASPAPPHMKKAKLPASSSSSAGPTEKSGLHLDPAAAAAVRGGGRTNGEEDVDMLLADQDELRAPNASAPGGGTANLFRKKATLPQPPATAATRKPLRIKIGQPKLPKNFEEDTWAILKDAITAIFLKQKLSCDVEKLYQAAGDLCLHKLGANLYERVKKECEIHISAKISALVGQSPDLVVFLSLVQRTWQDFCDQMLIIRGIALLLDVKYVKNVANLCSVWDMGLQLFRKHISLSPEIEHKTVTGLLRLIESERLGEAIDKTLLSHLLKMFTDLGMYSETFEKPFLECTSEFYATEGVKYLQQSDIPDYLRHAESRLQEEHDRCILYLEANTRKPLIATTEKQLLQRHTSAIIEKGFTVLMEANRVTDLSRMYTLFQRVDAIEMLKQALSLYIRGTGQGIIMDEEKDKDLVPFLLEFKASLDKILEESFAKNEAFSNTIKESFEHLINLRQNRPAELIAKFLDEKLRAGNKGTSEEELEGILDKVLVLFRFIQGKDVFEAFYKKDLAKRLLLGKSASIDAEKSMITKLKTECGSQFTNKLEGMFKDIELSKEINDSFKQSSQARTKLPTGIEMSVHVLTTGYWPTYPPMDVKLPHELNVYQDIFKEFYLSKYSGRRLMWQNSLGHCVLKVEFPKECSPDVVQRCSKAKLCRHKGVDWY
;
A
#
# COMPACT_ATOMS: atom_id res chain seq x y z
N MET A 1 25.89 43.12 -32.43
CA MET A 1 26.09 42.81 -33.86
C MET A 1 25.60 41.39 -34.08
N SER A 2 24.30 41.22 -34.32
CA SER A 2 23.70 41.04 -35.66
C SER A 2 23.56 39.54 -36.02
N HIS A 3 22.40 38.95 -35.71
CA HIS A 3 21.74 37.99 -36.60
C HIS A 3 21.17 38.76 -37.82
N PRO A 4 20.56 38.16 -38.87
CA PRO A 4 20.41 36.74 -39.29
C PRO A 4 20.69 36.54 -40.81
N HIS A 5 20.57 35.31 -41.35
CA HIS A 5 19.60 34.99 -42.42
C HIS A 5 19.70 33.55 -42.94
N ALA A 6 18.52 32.98 -43.14
CA ALA A 6 18.21 31.66 -43.68
C ALA A 6 18.28 31.62 -45.22
N SER A 7 18.52 30.43 -45.79
CA SER A 7 17.91 29.98 -47.06
C SER A 7 18.28 28.54 -47.41
N ALA A 8 17.33 27.60 -47.23
CA ALA A 8 17.03 26.55 -48.22
C ALA A 8 16.10 27.16 -49.31
N PRO A 9 15.77 26.55 -50.48
CA PRO A 9 15.74 25.10 -50.81
C PRO A 9 16.12 24.72 -52.28
N LYS A 10 16.17 23.41 -52.60
CA LYS A 10 15.41 22.73 -53.69
C LYS A 10 15.98 21.34 -54.03
N ARG A 11 15.09 20.34 -53.99
CA ARG A 11 15.17 19.04 -54.71
C ARG A 11 14.83 19.24 -56.21
N PRO A 12 15.15 18.25 -57.05
CA PRO A 12 14.09 17.49 -57.76
C PRO A 12 14.33 15.96 -57.67
N PHE A 13 13.35 15.16 -57.25
CA PHE A 13 12.35 14.44 -58.08
C PHE A 13 12.93 13.45 -59.11
N SER A 14 12.77 12.15 -58.82
CA SER A 14 12.24 11.18 -59.80
C SER A 14 11.71 9.93 -59.10
N SER A 15 10.40 9.77 -59.21
CA SER A 15 9.55 8.63 -58.90
C SER A 15 9.67 7.52 -59.95
N SER A 16 9.50 6.25 -59.55
CA SER A 16 8.60 5.30 -60.24
C SER A 16 8.64 3.91 -59.58
N SER A 17 7.52 3.50 -59.01
CA SER A 17 7.08 2.09 -58.92
C SER A 17 6.57 1.65 -60.30
N PRO A 18 6.59 0.35 -60.64
CA PRO A 18 5.37 -0.44 -60.45
C PRO A 18 5.60 -1.93 -60.07
N SER A 19 4.67 -2.48 -59.28
CA SER A 19 4.41 -3.94 -59.14
C SER A 19 3.68 -4.46 -60.41
N PRO A 20 3.69 -5.77 -60.77
CA PRO A 20 3.11 -6.85 -59.95
C PRO A 20 3.75 -8.27 -60.07
N ALA A 21 3.22 -9.17 -59.24
CA ALA A 21 3.13 -10.64 -59.38
C ALA A 21 4.16 -11.56 -58.68
N SER A 22 3.58 -12.48 -57.91
CA SER A 22 4.13 -13.56 -57.08
C SER A 22 4.88 -14.65 -57.86
N PRO A 23 5.62 -15.54 -57.15
CA PRO A 23 5.08 -16.89 -56.92
C PRO A 23 5.37 -17.48 -55.52
N ALA A 24 4.45 -18.34 -55.06
CA ALA A 24 4.57 -19.18 -53.86
C ALA A 24 5.36 -20.47 -54.12
N PRO A 25 5.93 -21.10 -53.07
CA PRO A 25 5.89 -22.57 -52.95
C PRO A 25 5.77 -23.05 -51.46
N PRO A 26 5.68 -24.36 -51.16
CA PRO A 26 4.49 -25.18 -51.26
C PRO A 26 4.04 -25.80 -49.91
N HIS A 27 2.73 -26.10 -49.80
CA HIS A 27 2.11 -26.92 -48.76
C HIS A 27 2.14 -28.42 -49.10
N MET A 28 2.67 -29.26 -48.21
CA MET A 28 2.47 -30.72 -48.09
C MET A 28 2.75 -31.08 -46.62
N LYS A 29 2.05 -31.91 -45.84
CA LYS A 29 0.90 -32.82 -45.98
C LYS A 29 0.35 -33.03 -44.55
N LYS A 30 -0.96 -32.88 -44.31
CA LYS A 30 -1.64 -33.43 -43.13
C LYS A 30 -1.93 -34.91 -43.42
N ALA A 31 -1.37 -35.81 -42.61
CA ALA A 31 -1.73 -37.23 -42.63
C ALA A 31 -2.91 -37.49 -41.68
N LYS A 32 -3.81 -38.33 -42.17
CA LYS A 32 -5.14 -38.65 -41.69
C LYS A 32 -5.07 -39.91 -40.81
N LEU A 33 -5.73 -39.86 -39.67
CA LEU A 33 -6.05 -41.01 -38.81
C LEU A 33 -6.87 -42.07 -39.58
N PRO A 34 -6.73 -43.36 -39.28
CA PRO A 34 -7.80 -44.32 -39.48
C PRO A 34 -8.63 -44.46 -38.19
N ALA A 35 -9.94 -44.33 -38.34
CA ALA A 35 -10.92 -44.84 -37.38
C ALA A 35 -11.29 -46.27 -37.78
N SER A 36 -11.40 -47.17 -36.80
CA SER A 36 -12.19 -48.38 -36.91
C SER A 36 -13.08 -48.50 -35.66
N SER A 37 -14.37 -48.52 -35.94
CA SER A 37 -15.53 -48.77 -35.09
C SER A 37 -15.49 -50.12 -34.36
N SER A 38 -16.08 -50.19 -33.16
CA SER A 38 -17.31 -50.95 -32.89
C SER A 38 -17.62 -51.07 -31.38
N SER A 39 -18.81 -50.58 -30.99
CA SER A 39 -19.79 -51.16 -30.05
C SER A 39 -19.34 -52.18 -28.98
N SER A 40 -19.74 -51.97 -27.72
CA SER A 40 -20.93 -52.63 -27.12
C SER A 40 -21.03 -52.39 -25.61
N ALA A 41 -22.25 -52.52 -25.10
CA ALA A 41 -22.72 -52.34 -23.74
C ALA A 41 -22.02 -53.21 -22.66
N GLY A 42 -22.22 -52.81 -21.39
CA GLY A 42 -21.65 -53.43 -20.18
C GLY A 42 -22.13 -54.86 -19.88
N PRO A 43 -21.79 -55.38 -18.69
CA PRO A 43 -22.72 -55.21 -17.57
C PRO A 43 -22.08 -54.97 -16.19
N THR A 44 -22.97 -54.57 -15.29
CA THR A 44 -22.89 -54.44 -13.83
C THR A 44 -22.47 -55.71 -13.09
N GLU A 45 -21.74 -55.56 -11.97
CA GLU A 45 -22.03 -56.34 -10.75
C GLU A 45 -21.55 -55.64 -9.46
N LYS A 46 -22.37 -55.79 -8.42
CA LYS A 46 -22.31 -55.17 -7.09
C LYS A 46 -21.46 -56.00 -6.12
N SER A 47 -20.93 -55.34 -5.08
CA SER A 47 -20.84 -55.71 -3.64
C SER A 47 -19.74 -54.82 -3.03
N GLY A 48 -19.94 -53.93 -2.06
CA GLY A 48 -20.73 -54.01 -0.85
C GLY A 48 -19.85 -54.51 0.29
N LEU A 49 -19.32 -53.62 1.14
CA LEU A 49 -19.37 -53.72 2.61
C LEU A 49 -18.67 -52.54 3.30
N HIS A 50 -19.40 -52.06 4.30
CA HIS A 50 -19.19 -50.99 5.25
C HIS A 50 -18.20 -51.41 6.36
N LEU A 51 -17.55 -50.44 7.04
CA LEU A 51 -17.36 -50.40 8.51
C LEU A 51 -16.46 -49.20 8.91
N ASP A 52 -17.05 -48.20 9.54
CA ASP A 52 -16.42 -47.42 10.62
C ASP A 52 -16.66 -48.16 11.94
N PRO A 53 -15.84 -47.96 13.00
CA PRO A 53 -16.27 -47.02 14.03
C PRO A 53 -15.15 -46.22 14.74
N ALA A 54 -15.61 -45.17 15.41
CA ALA A 54 -14.89 -44.12 16.10
C ALA A 54 -14.45 -44.44 17.56
N ALA A 55 -13.70 -43.47 18.12
CA ALA A 55 -13.48 -43.11 19.54
C ALA A 55 -12.39 -43.92 20.30
N ALA A 56 -11.55 -43.38 21.19
CA ALA A 56 -11.55 -42.12 21.95
C ALA A 56 -10.15 -41.84 22.57
N ALA A 57 -10.03 -40.65 23.17
CA ALA A 57 -9.26 -40.29 24.38
C ALA A 57 -7.97 -39.44 24.26
N ALA A 58 -8.19 -38.16 24.54
CA ALA A 58 -7.37 -37.09 25.09
C ALA A 58 -6.15 -37.43 25.97
N VAL A 59 -5.10 -36.58 25.90
CA VAL A 59 -4.47 -35.89 27.05
C VAL A 59 -3.81 -34.57 26.61
N ARG A 60 -4.29 -33.48 27.26
CA ARG A 60 -3.72 -32.17 27.62
C ARG A 60 -2.37 -31.67 27.04
N GLY A 61 -2.39 -30.41 26.60
CA GLY A 61 -1.76 -29.33 27.39
C GLY A 61 -0.97 -28.25 26.65
N GLY A 62 -1.50 -27.00 26.64
CA GLY A 62 -0.68 -25.79 26.79
C GLY A 62 -0.70 -24.76 25.66
N GLY A 63 -1.22 -23.56 25.96
CA GLY A 63 -0.56 -22.30 25.54
C GLY A 63 -1.31 -21.35 24.59
N ARG A 64 -2.07 -20.40 25.18
CA ARG A 64 -2.13 -18.94 24.89
C ARG A 64 -2.23 -18.46 23.42
N THR A 65 -3.42 -18.03 22.96
CA THR A 65 -4.05 -16.68 23.05
C THR A 65 -3.45 -15.62 22.12
N ASN A 66 -4.21 -15.32 21.06
CA ASN A 66 -4.22 -14.04 20.34
C ASN A 66 -4.75 -12.93 21.26
N GLY A 67 -4.11 -11.76 21.21
CA GLY A 67 -4.61 -10.52 21.80
C GLY A 67 -4.98 -9.53 20.70
N GLU A 68 -6.26 -9.18 20.62
CA GLU A 68 -6.75 -7.90 20.12
C GLU A 68 -7.17 -7.11 21.36
N GLU A 69 -6.53 -5.97 21.60
CA GLU A 69 -6.85 -5.05 22.69
C GLU A 69 -7.64 -3.87 22.10
N ASP A 70 -8.94 -3.81 22.38
CA ASP A 70 -9.70 -2.57 22.42
C ASP A 70 -9.71 -2.09 23.89
N VAL A 71 -9.11 -0.93 24.13
CA VAL A 71 -9.01 -0.28 25.43
C VAL A 71 -10.05 0.83 25.48
N ASP A 72 -11.11 0.63 26.25
CA ASP A 72 -12.00 1.71 26.69
C ASP A 72 -11.83 1.89 28.21
N MET A 73 -11.31 3.06 28.60
CA MET A 73 -10.97 3.42 29.97
C MET A 73 -12.19 4.01 30.69
N LEU A 74 -12.58 3.36 31.79
CA LEU A 74 -13.41 3.92 32.85
C LEU A 74 -12.52 4.55 33.95
N LEU A 75 -12.90 5.74 34.43
CA LEU A 75 -12.62 6.26 35.77
C LEU A 75 -14.00 6.59 36.39
N ALA A 76 -14.51 5.86 37.40
CA ALA A 76 -14.17 5.92 38.83
C ALA A 76 -14.57 7.28 39.47
N ASP A 77 -15.26 7.40 40.61
CA ASP A 77 -15.98 6.48 41.51
C ASP A 77 -16.70 7.35 42.58
N GLN A 78 -17.55 6.72 43.42
CA GLN A 78 -17.95 7.09 44.81
C GLN A 78 -18.99 8.23 45.04
N ASP A 79 -19.94 8.14 45.97
CA ASP A 79 -20.37 7.11 46.94
C ASP A 79 -21.74 7.57 47.53
N GLU A 80 -22.69 6.66 47.79
CA GLU A 80 -23.61 6.80 48.95
C GLU A 80 -24.23 5.46 49.37
N LEU A 81 -24.33 5.30 50.69
CA LEU A 81 -24.44 4.07 51.46
C LEU A 81 -25.84 3.40 51.48
N ARG A 82 -25.82 2.05 51.36
CA ARG A 82 -26.48 0.98 52.17
C ARG A 82 -27.78 1.32 52.96
N ALA A 83 -28.85 0.51 53.05
CA ALA A 83 -29.13 -0.93 52.79
C ALA A 83 -30.60 -1.22 53.29
N PRO A 84 -31.13 -2.47 53.34
CA PRO A 84 -31.27 -3.46 52.27
C PRO A 84 -32.64 -4.24 52.26
N ASN A 85 -32.80 -5.04 51.19
CA ASN A 85 -33.47 -6.35 51.07
C ASN A 85 -35.01 -6.46 51.19
N ALA A 86 -35.77 -6.96 50.22
CA ALA A 86 -35.68 -8.06 49.24
C ALA A 86 -36.52 -9.28 49.64
N SER A 87 -37.51 -9.62 48.81
CA SER A 87 -37.95 -10.97 48.37
C SER A 87 -39.34 -10.85 47.72
N ALA A 88 -39.48 -10.90 46.39
CA ALA A 88 -39.57 -12.09 45.51
C ALA A 88 -40.98 -12.10 44.82
N PRO A 89 -41.32 -13.01 43.88
CA PRO A 89 -41.37 -12.70 42.44
C PRO A 89 -42.70 -13.10 41.73
N GLY A 90 -42.76 -12.85 40.42
CA GLY A 90 -43.71 -13.48 39.47
C GLY A 90 -45.08 -12.78 39.41
N GLY A 91 -45.67 -12.45 38.26
CA GLY A 91 -45.61 -13.07 36.95
C GLY A 91 -47.03 -13.54 36.57
N GLY A 92 -47.63 -12.95 35.55
CA GLY A 92 -48.70 -13.61 34.77
C GLY A 92 -50.15 -13.18 34.98
N THR A 93 -50.62 -12.36 34.03
CA THR A 93 -51.90 -12.48 33.29
C THR A 93 -53.27 -12.13 33.92
N ALA A 94 -53.84 -11.08 33.32
CA ALA A 94 -55.16 -11.01 32.65
C ALA A 94 -56.47 -10.84 33.47
N ASN A 95 -57.05 -9.65 33.26
CA ASN A 95 -58.43 -9.38 32.84
C ASN A 95 -59.63 -9.54 33.82
N LEU A 96 -60.50 -8.51 33.73
CA LEU A 96 -61.97 -8.46 33.90
C LEU A 96 -62.60 -7.96 35.23
N PHE A 97 -63.18 -6.76 35.11
CA PHE A 97 -64.53 -6.32 35.51
C PHE A 97 -65.11 -6.57 36.93
N ARG A 98 -65.32 -5.44 37.63
CA ARG A 98 -66.60 -4.95 38.22
C ARG A 98 -67.39 -5.86 39.20
N LYS A 99 -67.37 -5.51 40.50
CA LYS A 99 -68.50 -4.91 41.29
C LYS A 99 -68.37 -5.15 42.80
N LYS A 100 -68.68 -4.08 43.54
CA LYS A 100 -69.26 -3.98 44.90
C LYS A 100 -69.53 -5.27 45.70
N ALA A 101 -69.13 -5.25 46.97
CA ALA A 101 -69.89 -5.85 48.06
C ALA A 101 -69.99 -4.90 49.26
N THR A 102 -71.19 -4.85 49.83
CA THR A 102 -71.64 -4.04 50.98
C THR A 102 -71.53 -4.89 52.26
N LEU A 103 -71.30 -4.28 53.41
CA LEU A 103 -71.55 -4.87 54.75
C LEU A 103 -72.45 -3.94 55.59
N PRO A 104 -73.22 -4.49 56.57
CA PRO A 104 -74.53 -3.98 56.97
C PRO A 104 -74.53 -3.06 58.21
N GLN A 105 -75.58 -2.23 58.31
CA GLN A 105 -75.93 -1.36 59.46
C GLN A 105 -76.44 -2.13 60.69
N PRO A 106 -76.55 -1.49 61.86
CA PRO A 106 -77.80 -0.79 62.25
C PRO A 106 -77.55 0.46 63.15
N PRO A 107 -78.58 1.11 63.74
CA PRO A 107 -79.82 1.64 63.20
C PRO A 107 -79.99 3.16 63.47
N ALA A 108 -81.13 3.68 63.01
CA ALA A 108 -81.55 5.09 62.95
C ALA A 108 -81.73 5.82 64.30
N THR A 109 -81.40 7.11 64.32
CA THR A 109 -82.34 8.22 64.61
C THR A 109 -81.68 9.59 64.36
N ALA A 110 -82.48 10.48 63.78
CA ALA A 110 -82.14 11.85 63.35
C ALA A 110 -81.95 12.80 64.57
N ALA A 111 -81.43 14.03 64.51
CA ALA A 111 -81.37 15.01 63.43
C ALA A 111 -80.36 16.14 63.75
N THR A 112 -79.70 16.63 62.69
CA THR A 112 -79.32 18.04 62.41
C THR A 112 -78.48 18.87 63.40
N ARG A 113 -77.21 19.07 63.04
CA ARG A 113 -76.57 20.40 62.98
C ARG A 113 -75.80 20.53 61.66
N LYS A 114 -76.23 21.47 60.79
CA LYS A 114 -75.54 21.83 59.54
C LYS A 114 -74.37 22.78 59.85
N PRO A 115 -73.20 22.64 59.22
CA PRO A 115 -72.33 23.76 58.92
C PRO A 115 -72.42 24.14 57.43
N LEU A 116 -72.29 25.44 57.19
CA LEU A 116 -72.50 26.16 55.93
C LEU A 116 -71.52 25.72 54.83
N ARG A 117 -72.05 25.52 53.62
CA ARG A 117 -71.29 25.24 52.40
C ARG A 117 -71.14 26.56 51.63
N ILE A 118 -70.02 27.25 51.77
CA ILE A 118 -69.65 28.37 50.89
C ILE A 118 -69.32 27.76 49.52
N LYS A 119 -70.20 27.96 48.54
CA LYS A 119 -69.90 27.70 47.14
C LYS A 119 -69.10 28.89 46.62
N ILE A 120 -67.77 28.79 46.60
CA ILE A 120 -66.95 29.64 45.73
C ILE A 120 -67.22 29.13 44.31
N GLY A 121 -68.02 29.86 43.54
CA GLY A 121 -68.21 29.61 42.13
C GLY A 121 -66.87 29.74 41.39
N GLN A 122 -66.66 28.95 40.34
CA GLN A 122 -65.54 29.15 39.42
C GLN A 122 -65.50 30.63 39.01
N PRO A 123 -64.36 31.34 39.21
CA PRO A 123 -64.27 32.74 38.84
C PRO A 123 -64.51 32.86 37.33
N LYS A 124 -65.49 33.70 36.95
CA LYS A 124 -65.66 34.09 35.55
C LYS A 124 -64.44 34.91 35.15
N LEU A 125 -63.75 34.47 34.10
CA LEU A 125 -62.67 35.23 33.47
C LEU A 125 -63.12 36.68 33.20
N PRO A 126 -62.30 37.69 33.57
CA PRO A 126 -62.50 39.06 33.12
C PRO A 126 -62.59 39.10 31.58
N LYS A 127 -63.49 39.91 31.02
CA LYS A 127 -63.68 40.01 29.56
C LYS A 127 -62.41 40.45 28.81
N ASN A 128 -61.50 41.18 29.49
CA ASN A 128 -60.25 41.69 28.93
C ASN A 128 -59.02 40.86 29.35
N PHE A 129 -59.20 39.72 30.01
CA PHE A 129 -58.10 38.93 30.56
C PHE A 129 -57.07 38.53 29.49
N GLU A 130 -57.50 38.19 28.27
CA GLU A 130 -56.58 37.85 27.17
C GLU A 130 -55.78 39.05 26.69
N GLU A 131 -56.39 40.24 26.59
CA GLU A 131 -55.73 41.45 26.09
C GLU A 131 -54.79 42.06 27.14
N ASP A 132 -55.22 42.12 28.39
CA ASP A 132 -54.42 42.66 29.50
C ASP A 132 -53.20 41.77 29.77
N THR A 133 -53.38 40.45 29.76
CA THR A 133 -52.28 39.49 29.94
C THR A 133 -51.33 39.48 28.73
N TRP A 134 -51.87 39.62 27.52
CA TRP A 134 -51.05 39.76 26.32
C TRP A 134 -50.25 41.07 26.31
N ALA A 135 -50.81 42.19 26.76
CA ALA A 135 -50.09 43.46 26.85
C ALA A 135 -48.85 43.33 27.75
N ILE A 136 -49.00 42.69 28.92
CA ILE A 136 -47.88 42.42 29.84
C ILE A 136 -46.82 41.51 29.19
N LEU A 137 -47.24 40.45 28.50
CA LEU A 137 -46.32 39.55 27.81
C LEU A 137 -45.62 40.22 26.61
N LYS A 138 -46.34 41.06 25.86
CA LYS A 138 -45.81 41.84 24.74
C LYS A 138 -44.76 42.84 25.22
N ASP A 139 -45.04 43.58 26.30
CA ASP A 139 -44.10 44.53 26.88
C ASP A 139 -42.84 43.81 27.38
N ALA A 140 -42.99 42.62 27.97
CA ALA A 140 -41.86 41.80 28.38
C ALA A 140 -41.02 41.31 27.18
N ILE A 141 -41.65 40.79 26.12
CA ILE A 141 -40.95 40.38 24.88
C ILE A 141 -40.22 41.56 24.25
N THR A 142 -40.87 42.72 24.17
CA THR A 142 -40.27 43.96 23.65
C THR A 142 -39.06 44.38 24.49
N ALA A 143 -39.19 44.36 25.83
CA ALA A 143 -38.10 44.69 26.74
C ALA A 143 -36.91 43.73 26.58
N ILE A 144 -37.16 42.43 26.38
CA ILE A 144 -36.11 41.43 26.13
C ILE A 144 -35.36 41.74 24.84
N PHE A 145 -36.07 41.99 23.73
CA PHE A 145 -35.44 42.31 22.44
C PHE A 145 -34.64 43.62 22.47
N LEU A 146 -35.11 44.62 23.23
CA LEU A 146 -34.44 45.91 23.44
C LEU A 146 -33.37 45.89 24.56
N LYS A 147 -33.15 44.75 25.22
CA LYS A 147 -32.24 44.62 26.37
C LYS A 147 -32.54 45.60 27.52
N GLN A 148 -33.82 45.85 27.76
CA GLN A 148 -34.32 46.71 28.83
C GLN A 148 -34.70 45.88 30.08
N LYS A 149 -34.80 46.54 31.25
CA LYS A 149 -35.24 45.87 32.48
C LYS A 149 -36.70 45.42 32.35
N LEU A 150 -36.98 44.19 32.75
CA LEU A 150 -38.34 43.66 32.82
C LEU A 150 -39.13 44.42 33.89
N SER A 151 -40.36 44.81 33.55
CA SER A 151 -41.28 45.51 34.45
C SER A 151 -41.88 44.60 35.52
N CYS A 152 -41.81 43.29 35.32
CA CYS A 152 -42.42 42.26 36.16
C CYS A 152 -41.50 41.04 36.31
N ASP A 153 -41.73 40.29 37.39
CA ASP A 153 -40.94 39.10 37.71
C ASP A 153 -41.17 37.98 36.69
N VAL A 154 -40.11 37.25 36.34
CA VAL A 154 -40.14 36.19 35.31
C VAL A 154 -41.11 35.08 35.70
N GLU A 155 -41.26 34.81 37.00
CA GLU A 155 -42.21 33.82 37.52
C GLU A 155 -43.68 34.25 37.28
N LYS A 156 -43.98 35.55 37.41
CA LYS A 156 -45.32 36.09 37.11
C LYS A 156 -45.62 36.05 35.61
N LEU A 157 -44.62 36.31 34.76
CA LEU A 157 -44.74 36.20 33.31
C LEU A 157 -44.96 34.74 32.87
N TYR A 158 -44.26 33.80 33.49
CA TYR A 158 -44.44 32.38 33.27
C TYR A 158 -45.85 31.90 33.70
N GLN A 159 -46.33 32.33 34.87
CA GLN A 159 -47.70 32.04 35.34
C GLN A 159 -48.75 32.65 34.40
N ALA A 160 -48.56 33.89 33.96
CA ALA A 160 -49.44 34.57 33.00
C ALA A 160 -49.55 33.82 31.66
N ALA A 161 -48.43 33.37 31.10
CA ALA A 161 -48.42 32.52 29.90
C ALA A 161 -49.11 31.16 30.16
N GLY A 162 -48.92 30.62 31.37
CA GLY A 162 -49.55 29.39 31.84
C GLY A 162 -51.07 29.46 31.93
N ASP A 163 -51.60 30.52 32.51
CA ASP A 163 -53.03 30.75 32.70
C ASP A 163 -53.75 30.89 31.35
N LEU A 164 -53.15 31.61 30.39
CA LEU A 164 -53.65 31.68 29.02
C LEU A 164 -53.71 30.31 28.34
N CYS A 165 -52.69 29.47 28.55
CA CYS A 165 -52.67 28.10 28.03
C CYS A 165 -53.72 27.21 28.70
N LEU A 166 -53.95 27.36 30.01
CA LEU A 166 -54.97 26.62 30.78
C LEU A 166 -56.39 26.96 30.30
N HIS A 167 -56.62 28.18 29.82
CA HIS A 167 -57.91 28.64 29.29
C HIS A 167 -58.15 28.35 27.80
N LYS A 168 -57.37 27.42 27.20
CA LYS A 168 -57.46 27.00 25.78
C LYS A 168 -57.14 28.10 24.75
N LEU A 169 -56.44 29.17 25.14
CA LEU A 169 -56.03 30.28 24.25
C LEU A 169 -54.59 30.10 23.69
N GLY A 170 -54.02 28.90 23.77
CA GLY A 170 -52.64 28.63 23.34
C GLY A 170 -52.37 28.93 21.86
N ALA A 171 -53.35 28.71 20.97
CA ALA A 171 -53.22 28.99 19.54
C ALA A 171 -53.00 30.49 19.25
N ASN A 172 -53.85 31.34 19.85
CA ASN A 172 -53.74 32.79 19.71
C ASN A 172 -52.43 33.30 20.33
N LEU A 173 -52.03 32.75 21.48
CA LEU A 173 -50.80 33.13 22.15
C LEU A 173 -49.57 32.81 21.29
N TYR A 174 -49.51 31.63 20.69
CA TYR A 174 -48.40 31.23 19.80
C TYR A 174 -48.27 32.15 18.60
N GLU A 175 -49.36 32.44 17.88
CA GLU A 175 -49.35 33.35 16.72
C GLU A 175 -48.98 34.79 17.12
N ARG A 176 -49.44 35.26 18.29
CA ARG A 176 -49.10 36.58 18.81
C ARG A 176 -47.61 36.68 19.18
N VAL A 177 -47.07 35.68 19.87
CA VAL A 177 -45.63 35.60 20.21
C VAL A 177 -44.79 35.55 18.93
N LYS A 178 -45.18 34.72 17.96
CA LYS A 178 -44.52 34.63 16.66
C LYS A 178 -44.46 35.97 15.95
N LYS A 179 -45.60 36.66 15.85
CA LYS A 179 -45.70 37.96 15.18
C LYS A 179 -44.85 39.03 15.85
N GLU A 180 -44.86 39.10 17.18
CA GLU A 180 -44.04 40.07 17.91
C GLU A 180 -42.53 39.77 17.75
N CYS A 181 -42.14 38.50 17.82
CA CYS A 181 -40.76 38.09 17.55
C CYS A 181 -40.32 38.44 16.12
N GLU A 182 -41.18 38.20 15.12
CA GLU A 182 -40.89 38.51 13.70
C GLU A 182 -40.61 40.00 13.47
N ILE A 183 -41.36 40.90 14.12
CA ILE A 183 -41.13 42.36 14.03
C ILE A 183 -39.73 42.72 14.52
N HIS A 184 -39.31 42.20 15.68
CA HIS A 184 -38.01 42.51 16.25
C HIS A 184 -36.85 41.84 15.50
N ILE A 185 -37.00 40.58 15.11
CA ILE A 185 -35.99 39.82 14.36
C ILE A 185 -35.74 40.47 12.99
N SER A 186 -36.81 40.79 12.26
CA SER A 186 -36.71 41.45 10.95
C SER A 186 -36.05 42.83 11.04
N ALA A 187 -36.39 43.63 12.05
CA ALA A 187 -35.78 44.94 12.26
C ALA A 187 -34.27 44.84 12.57
N LYS A 188 -33.87 43.90 13.44
CA LYS A 188 -32.46 43.68 13.77
C LYS A 188 -31.64 43.20 12.57
N ILE A 189 -32.16 42.26 11.78
CA ILE A 189 -31.48 41.76 10.58
C ILE A 189 -31.40 42.88 9.53
N SER A 190 -32.48 43.63 9.31
CA SER A 190 -32.49 44.75 8.35
C SER A 190 -31.51 45.85 8.74
N ALA A 191 -31.25 46.05 10.04
CA ALA A 191 -30.26 47.00 10.52
C ALA A 191 -28.81 46.61 10.18
N LEU A 192 -28.53 45.36 9.79
CA LEU A 192 -27.20 44.94 9.33
C LEU A 192 -26.88 45.41 7.90
N VAL A 193 -27.90 45.74 7.11
CA VAL A 193 -27.73 46.19 5.73
C VAL A 193 -26.96 47.51 5.73
N GLY A 194 -25.86 47.58 4.97
CA GLY A 194 -25.05 48.79 4.83
C GLY A 194 -24.12 49.18 6.00
N GLN A 195 -24.02 48.37 7.07
CA GLN A 195 -23.24 48.74 8.28
C GLN A 195 -21.72 48.88 8.08
N SER A 196 -21.11 48.07 7.20
CA SER A 196 -19.66 48.12 6.95
C SER A 196 -19.31 47.54 5.57
N PRO A 197 -18.31 48.12 4.86
CA PRO A 197 -17.68 47.48 3.71
C PRO A 197 -16.61 46.45 4.11
N ASP A 198 -16.04 46.56 5.31
CA ASP A 198 -15.07 45.60 5.85
C ASP A 198 -15.80 44.31 6.26
N LEU A 199 -15.42 43.21 5.61
CA LEU A 199 -16.03 41.90 5.80
C LEU A 199 -15.78 41.35 7.21
N VAL A 200 -14.60 41.54 7.81
CA VAL A 200 -14.31 40.99 9.14
C VAL A 200 -15.14 41.70 10.20
N VAL A 201 -15.21 43.03 10.13
CA VAL A 201 -16.08 43.83 11.00
C VAL A 201 -17.54 43.46 10.81
N PHE A 202 -17.96 43.26 9.56
CA PHE A 202 -19.32 42.83 9.25
C PHE A 202 -19.64 41.45 9.85
N LEU A 203 -18.74 40.48 9.76
CA LEU A 203 -18.90 39.16 10.37
C LEU A 203 -19.05 39.24 11.90
N SER A 204 -18.27 40.08 12.57
CA SER A 204 -18.42 40.30 14.02
C SER A 204 -19.79 40.90 14.38
N LEU A 205 -20.34 41.79 13.55
CA LEU A 205 -21.69 42.33 13.74
C LEU A 205 -22.78 41.27 13.55
N VAL A 206 -22.63 40.39 12.56
CA VAL A 206 -23.54 39.25 12.34
C VAL A 206 -23.48 38.29 13.53
N GLN A 207 -22.28 37.95 14.00
CA GLN A 207 -22.08 37.06 15.15
C GLN A 207 -22.66 37.66 16.45
N ARG A 208 -22.47 38.96 16.68
CA ARG A 208 -23.10 39.69 17.79
C ARG A 208 -24.63 39.63 17.70
N THR A 209 -25.19 39.84 16.51
CA THR A 209 -26.64 39.83 16.29
C THR A 209 -27.23 38.44 16.51
N TRP A 210 -26.53 37.40 16.07
CA TRP A 210 -26.89 36.01 16.32
C TRP A 210 -26.85 35.65 17.81
N GLN A 211 -25.76 35.99 18.50
CA GLN A 211 -25.63 35.72 19.93
C GLN A 211 -26.72 36.43 20.74
N ASP A 212 -26.95 37.71 20.44
CA ASP A 212 -28.02 38.49 21.05
C ASP A 212 -29.40 37.86 20.81
N PHE A 213 -29.65 37.36 19.60
CA PHE A 213 -30.87 36.63 19.28
C PHE A 213 -31.00 35.34 20.09
N CYS A 214 -29.96 34.51 20.17
CA CYS A 214 -29.96 33.27 20.95
C CYS A 214 -30.26 33.52 22.42
N ASP A 215 -29.58 34.48 23.05
CA ASP A 215 -29.78 34.83 24.45
C ASP A 215 -31.22 35.31 24.72
N GLN A 216 -31.75 36.15 23.82
CA GLN A 216 -33.12 36.67 23.91
C GLN A 216 -34.15 35.55 23.73
N MET A 217 -33.93 34.66 22.77
CA MET A 217 -34.87 33.58 22.45
C MET A 217 -34.89 32.51 23.56
N LEU A 218 -33.77 32.27 24.25
CA LEU A 218 -33.73 31.40 25.43
C LEU A 218 -34.59 31.94 26.58
N ILE A 219 -34.55 33.26 26.82
CA ILE A 219 -35.39 33.89 27.86
C ILE A 219 -36.87 33.81 27.49
N ILE A 220 -37.21 34.12 26.23
CA ILE A 220 -38.60 34.06 25.74
C ILE A 220 -39.12 32.62 25.82
N ARG A 221 -38.30 31.62 25.47
CA ARG A 221 -38.63 30.20 25.65
C ARG A 221 -38.88 29.87 27.12
N GLY A 222 -38.09 30.40 28.05
CA GLY A 222 -38.30 30.24 29.49
C GLY A 222 -39.67 30.76 29.95
N ILE A 223 -40.06 31.94 29.48
CA ILE A 223 -41.37 32.54 29.79
C ILE A 223 -42.51 31.74 29.13
N ALA A 224 -42.32 31.32 27.88
CA ALA A 224 -43.30 30.57 27.10
C ALA A 224 -43.23 29.04 27.31
N LEU A 225 -42.53 28.55 28.33
CA LEU A 225 -42.29 27.12 28.51
C LEU A 225 -43.60 26.30 28.65
N LEU A 226 -44.62 26.86 29.29
CA LEU A 226 -45.93 26.21 29.38
C LEU A 226 -46.66 26.13 28.04
N LEU A 227 -46.39 27.05 27.11
CA LEU A 227 -46.92 27.02 25.76
C LEU A 227 -46.30 25.85 24.97
N ASP A 228 -44.98 25.68 25.06
CA ASP A 228 -44.27 24.56 24.43
C ASP A 228 -44.76 23.20 24.96
N VAL A 229 -44.90 23.07 26.29
CA VAL A 229 -45.25 21.81 26.95
C VAL A 229 -46.73 21.43 26.78
N LYS A 230 -47.65 22.40 26.92
CA LYS A 230 -49.10 22.11 26.97
C LYS A 230 -49.81 22.23 25.62
N TYR A 231 -49.31 23.08 24.71
CA TYR A 231 -49.97 23.35 23.44
C TYR A 231 -49.17 22.81 22.26
N VAL A 232 -47.92 23.26 22.07
CA VAL A 232 -47.10 22.90 20.91
C VAL A 232 -46.89 21.40 20.82
N LYS A 233 -46.59 20.72 21.94
CA LYS A 233 -46.42 19.26 21.98
C LYS A 233 -47.68 18.46 21.57
N ASN A 234 -48.86 19.04 21.74
CA ASN A 234 -50.14 18.37 21.51
C ASN A 234 -50.74 18.64 20.12
N VAL A 235 -50.12 19.52 19.33
CA VAL A 235 -50.58 19.88 17.99
C VAL A 235 -49.54 19.44 16.96
N ALA A 236 -49.92 18.55 16.06
CA ALA A 236 -49.06 18.13 14.97
C ALA A 236 -48.73 19.33 14.05
N ASN A 237 -47.47 19.41 13.59
CA ASN A 237 -46.92 20.44 12.70
C ASN A 237 -46.66 21.82 13.32
N LEU A 238 -46.71 21.99 14.65
CA LEU A 238 -46.19 23.19 15.30
C LEU A 238 -44.76 22.95 15.81
N CYS A 239 -43.88 23.90 15.54
CA CYS A 239 -42.50 23.90 16.00
C CYS A 239 -42.38 24.56 17.39
N SER A 240 -41.38 24.20 18.18
CA SER A 240 -41.13 24.85 19.48
C SER A 240 -40.92 26.35 19.32
N VAL A 241 -41.08 27.12 20.39
CA VAL A 241 -40.81 28.57 20.39
C VAL A 241 -39.36 28.87 19.95
N TRP A 242 -38.41 27.97 20.27
CA TRP A 242 -37.03 28.06 19.79
C TRP A 242 -36.93 27.85 18.27
N ASP A 243 -37.47 26.74 17.77
CA ASP A 243 -37.43 26.41 16.34
C ASP A 243 -38.18 27.43 15.48
N MET A 244 -39.26 27.99 16.01
CA MET A 244 -39.99 29.12 15.41
C MET A 244 -39.08 30.34 15.28
N GLY A 245 -38.34 30.70 16.33
CA GLY A 245 -37.35 31.77 16.28
C GLY A 245 -36.29 31.53 15.22
N LEU A 246 -35.74 30.30 15.15
CA LEU A 246 -34.76 29.90 14.13
C LEU A 246 -35.32 30.03 12.70
N GLN A 247 -36.56 29.59 12.48
CA GLN A 247 -37.23 29.73 11.18
C GLN A 247 -37.44 31.19 10.78
N LEU A 248 -37.81 32.06 11.73
CA LEU A 248 -37.94 33.50 11.49
C LEU A 248 -36.58 34.13 11.15
N PHE A 249 -35.53 33.79 11.89
CA PHE A 249 -34.18 34.29 11.65
C PHE A 249 -33.67 33.85 10.26
N ARG A 250 -33.81 32.55 9.94
CA ARG A 250 -33.51 31.98 8.62
C ARG A 250 -34.24 32.73 7.51
N LYS A 251 -35.56 32.89 7.65
CA LYS A 251 -36.42 33.58 6.67
C LYS A 251 -35.90 34.97 6.35
N HIS A 252 -35.58 35.77 7.37
CA HIS A 252 -35.14 37.16 7.16
C HIS A 252 -33.70 37.30 6.66
N ILE A 253 -32.81 36.36 6.97
CA ILE A 253 -31.49 36.27 6.32
C ILE A 253 -31.67 35.96 4.83
N SER A 254 -32.46 34.94 4.48
CA SER A 254 -32.67 34.55 3.08
C SER A 254 -33.41 35.62 2.25
N LEU A 255 -34.22 36.47 2.89
CA LEU A 255 -34.82 37.64 2.24
C LEU A 255 -33.82 38.78 1.98
N SER A 256 -32.65 38.74 2.62
CA SER A 256 -31.63 39.79 2.58
C SER A 256 -30.35 39.26 1.91
N PRO A 257 -30.31 39.15 0.56
CA PRO A 257 -29.22 38.51 -0.17
C PRO A 257 -27.87 39.22 0.04
N GLU A 258 -27.86 40.52 0.33
CA GLU A 258 -26.63 41.24 0.66
C GLU A 258 -25.95 40.69 1.92
N ILE A 259 -26.73 40.41 2.98
CA ILE A 259 -26.21 39.91 4.25
C ILE A 259 -25.68 38.49 4.04
N GLU A 260 -26.46 37.64 3.38
CA GLU A 260 -26.07 36.27 3.07
C GLU A 260 -24.77 36.25 2.26
N HIS A 261 -24.71 36.97 1.14
CA HIS A 261 -23.54 37.03 0.27
C HIS A 261 -22.30 37.58 0.99
N LYS A 262 -22.42 38.69 1.73
CA LYS A 262 -21.29 39.27 2.48
C LYS A 262 -20.79 38.34 3.57
N THR A 263 -21.69 37.65 4.28
CA THR A 263 -21.33 36.70 5.33
C THR A 263 -20.57 35.51 4.74
N VAL A 264 -21.10 34.89 3.69
CA VAL A 264 -20.44 33.77 3.01
C VAL A 264 -19.09 34.20 2.44
N THR A 265 -19.04 35.32 1.70
CA THR A 265 -17.79 35.83 1.12
C THR A 265 -16.75 36.15 2.20
N GLY A 266 -17.16 36.73 3.33
CA GLY A 266 -16.29 37.00 4.45
C GLY A 266 -15.70 35.72 5.06
N LEU A 267 -16.54 34.71 5.30
CA LEU A 267 -16.09 33.42 5.83
C LEU A 267 -15.09 32.74 4.89
N LEU A 268 -15.37 32.74 3.58
CA LEU A 268 -14.48 32.15 2.57
C LEU A 268 -13.13 32.87 2.53
N ARG A 269 -13.11 34.21 2.58
CA ARG A 269 -11.87 34.99 2.60
C ARG A 269 -11.05 34.78 3.86
N LEU A 270 -11.68 34.61 5.02
CA LEU A 270 -10.96 34.27 6.26
C LEU A 270 -10.28 32.91 6.12
N ILE A 271 -10.97 31.90 5.59
CA ILE A 271 -10.37 30.57 5.37
C ILE A 271 -9.23 30.65 4.34
N GLU A 272 -9.40 31.41 3.26
CA GLU A 272 -8.35 31.64 2.26
C GLU A 272 -7.12 32.32 2.88
N SER A 273 -7.32 33.34 3.73
CA SER A 273 -6.24 34.03 4.42
C SER A 273 -5.48 33.09 5.37
N GLU A 274 -6.20 32.19 6.07
CA GLU A 274 -5.58 31.14 6.89
C GLU A 274 -4.73 30.17 6.04
N ARG A 275 -5.18 29.81 4.82
CA ARG A 275 -4.38 28.98 3.89
C ARG A 275 -3.09 29.67 3.45
N LEU A 276 -3.10 31.00 3.38
CA LEU A 276 -1.92 31.81 3.09
C LEU A 276 -1.00 32.00 4.31
N GLY A 277 -1.40 31.49 5.49
CA GLY A 277 -0.62 31.55 6.73
C GLY A 277 -0.93 32.75 7.61
N GLU A 278 -1.99 33.51 7.31
CA GLU A 278 -2.43 34.63 8.14
C GLU A 278 -3.16 34.13 9.39
N ALA A 279 -3.00 34.85 10.51
CA ALA A 279 -3.71 34.55 11.74
C ALA A 279 -5.16 35.05 11.67
N ILE A 280 -6.13 34.15 11.82
CA ILE A 280 -7.56 34.46 11.78
C ILE A 280 -8.25 34.19 13.13
N ASP A 281 -9.38 34.83 13.37
CA ASP A 281 -10.24 34.53 14.51
C ASP A 281 -11.07 33.26 14.23
N LYS A 282 -10.53 32.12 14.66
CA LYS A 282 -11.18 30.80 14.55
C LYS A 282 -12.47 30.70 15.34
N THR A 283 -12.62 31.49 16.42
CA THR A 283 -13.82 31.47 17.26
C THR A 283 -14.99 32.14 16.56
N LEU A 284 -14.74 33.28 15.89
CA LEU A 284 -15.73 33.95 15.06
C LEU A 284 -16.22 33.02 13.93
N LEU A 285 -15.29 32.34 13.26
CA LEU A 285 -15.60 31.42 12.17
C LEU A 285 -16.44 30.24 12.66
N SER A 286 -16.03 29.60 13.76
CA SER A 286 -16.77 28.49 14.38
C SER A 286 -18.20 28.89 14.78
N HIS A 287 -18.37 30.04 15.44
CA HIS A 287 -19.71 30.52 15.85
C HIS A 287 -20.63 30.79 14.66
N LEU A 288 -20.11 31.41 13.59
CA LEU A 288 -20.91 31.72 12.41
C LEU A 288 -21.24 30.47 11.59
N LEU A 289 -20.31 29.54 11.44
CA LEU A 289 -20.60 28.27 10.79
C LEU A 289 -21.62 27.47 11.58
N LYS A 290 -21.51 27.46 12.92
CA LYS A 290 -22.50 26.85 13.79
C LYS A 290 -23.88 27.50 13.65
N MET A 291 -23.95 28.82 13.50
CA MET A 291 -25.20 29.52 13.14
C MET A 291 -25.77 28.99 11.82
N PHE A 292 -24.97 28.85 10.76
CA PHE A 292 -25.46 28.29 9.49
C PHE A 292 -25.96 26.85 9.63
N THR A 293 -25.32 26.04 10.48
CA THR A 293 -25.78 24.68 10.82
C THR A 293 -27.10 24.70 11.56
N ASP A 294 -27.22 25.51 12.60
CA ASP A 294 -28.42 25.60 13.44
C ASP A 294 -29.63 26.18 12.67
N LEU A 295 -29.38 27.04 11.67
CA LEU A 295 -30.39 27.53 10.73
C LEU A 295 -30.70 26.55 9.59
N GLY A 296 -29.94 25.46 9.45
CA GLY A 296 -30.08 24.48 8.36
C GLY A 296 -29.75 25.05 6.98
N MET A 297 -28.85 26.04 6.91
CA MET A 297 -28.43 26.73 5.68
C MET A 297 -27.01 26.32 5.23
N TYR A 298 -26.25 25.64 6.09
CA TYR A 298 -24.84 25.30 5.84
C TYR A 298 -24.59 24.63 4.48
N SER A 299 -25.29 23.53 4.17
CA SER A 299 -25.03 22.76 2.95
C SER A 299 -25.48 23.45 1.64
N GLU A 300 -26.49 24.31 1.70
CA GLU A 300 -27.01 24.99 0.51
C GLU A 300 -26.28 26.30 0.21
N THR A 301 -26.03 27.09 1.26
CA THR A 301 -25.53 28.46 1.14
C THR A 301 -24.01 28.57 1.30
N PHE A 302 -23.37 27.73 2.13
CA PHE A 302 -21.94 27.83 2.44
C PHE A 302 -21.11 26.72 1.80
N GLU A 303 -21.49 25.45 2.00
CA GLU A 303 -20.65 24.29 1.66
C GLU A 303 -20.32 24.21 0.17
N LYS A 304 -21.29 24.49 -0.72
CA LYS A 304 -21.07 24.48 -2.17
C LYS A 304 -20.07 25.57 -2.61
N PRO A 305 -20.29 26.88 -2.33
CA PRO A 305 -19.28 27.91 -2.61
C PRO A 305 -17.93 27.63 -1.97
N PHE A 306 -17.91 27.07 -0.75
CA PHE A 306 -16.67 26.72 -0.06
C PHE A 306 -15.84 25.70 -0.81
N LEU A 307 -16.47 24.63 -1.31
CA LEU A 307 -15.78 23.60 -2.10
C LEU A 307 -15.34 24.14 -3.47
N GLU A 308 -16.14 25.01 -4.10
CA GLU A 308 -15.79 25.66 -5.37
C GLU A 308 -14.56 26.57 -5.23
N CYS A 309 -14.56 27.49 -4.26
CA CYS A 309 -13.41 28.36 -3.97
C CYS A 309 -12.17 27.54 -3.57
N THR A 310 -12.34 26.46 -2.82
CA THR A 310 -11.24 25.55 -2.47
C THR A 310 -10.66 24.85 -3.70
N SER A 311 -11.53 24.42 -4.62
CA SER A 311 -11.11 23.82 -5.89
C SER A 311 -10.30 24.81 -6.73
N GLU A 312 -10.74 26.06 -6.84
CA GLU A 312 -10.01 27.09 -7.61
C GLU A 312 -8.67 27.47 -6.97
N PHE A 313 -8.65 27.60 -5.65
CA PHE A 313 -7.44 27.88 -4.88
C PHE A 313 -6.36 26.80 -5.13
N TYR A 314 -6.69 25.53 -4.89
CA TYR A 314 -5.72 24.44 -5.06
C TYR A 314 -5.39 24.14 -6.52
N ALA A 315 -6.29 24.41 -7.46
CA ALA A 315 -5.98 24.31 -8.89
C ALA A 315 -4.88 25.30 -9.29
N THR A 316 -4.91 26.52 -8.74
CA THR A 316 -3.91 27.56 -9.00
C THR A 316 -2.60 27.27 -8.24
N GLU A 317 -2.70 26.90 -6.97
CA GLU A 317 -1.55 26.57 -6.12
C GLU A 317 -0.78 25.37 -6.69
N GLY A 318 -1.46 24.29 -7.07
CA GLY A 318 -0.85 23.08 -7.63
C GLY A 318 -0.02 23.36 -8.87
N VAL A 319 -0.54 24.13 -9.83
CA VAL A 319 0.19 24.51 -11.05
C VAL A 319 1.41 25.37 -10.71
N LYS A 320 1.25 26.38 -9.85
CA LYS A 320 2.32 27.30 -9.47
C LYS A 320 3.46 26.57 -8.77
N TYR A 321 3.14 25.75 -7.77
CA TYR A 321 4.15 25.06 -6.96
C TYR A 321 4.88 24.00 -7.78
N LEU A 322 4.17 23.22 -8.61
CA LEU A 322 4.78 22.20 -9.48
C LEU A 322 5.76 22.78 -10.52
N GLN A 323 5.63 24.07 -10.87
CA GLN A 323 6.58 24.77 -11.75
C GLN A 323 7.78 25.34 -11.00
N GLN A 324 7.62 25.67 -9.73
CA GLN A 324 8.61 26.41 -8.93
C GLN A 324 9.47 25.51 -8.05
N SER A 325 8.95 24.35 -7.65
CA SER A 325 9.63 23.40 -6.76
C SER A 325 10.05 22.12 -7.49
N ASP A 326 10.92 21.36 -6.84
CA ASP A 326 11.15 19.97 -7.23
C ASP A 326 9.97 19.08 -6.80
N ILE A 327 9.98 17.83 -7.27
CA ILE A 327 8.93 16.86 -6.94
C ILE A 327 8.94 16.44 -5.45
N PRO A 328 10.09 16.17 -4.80
CA PRO A 328 10.13 15.94 -3.36
C PRO A 328 9.43 17.02 -2.53
N ASP A 329 9.72 18.29 -2.79
CA ASP A 329 9.15 19.41 -2.04
C ASP A 329 7.68 19.62 -2.40
N TYR A 330 7.30 19.41 -3.66
CA TYR A 330 5.90 19.43 -4.07
C TYR A 330 5.06 18.38 -3.31
N LEU A 331 5.54 17.14 -3.21
CA LEU A 331 4.82 16.07 -2.51
C LEU A 331 4.71 16.37 -1.01
N ARG A 332 5.76 16.94 -0.41
CA ARG A 332 5.73 17.37 1.00
C ARG A 332 4.74 18.50 1.22
N HIS A 333 4.67 19.46 0.30
CA HIS A 333 3.69 20.54 0.34
C HIS A 333 2.26 19.99 0.23
N ALA A 334 2.00 19.08 -0.71
CA ALA A 334 0.69 18.45 -0.86
C ALA A 334 0.27 17.67 0.41
N GLU A 335 1.20 16.93 1.03
CA GLU A 335 0.99 16.25 2.31
C GLU A 335 0.63 17.23 3.44
N SER A 336 1.36 18.34 3.56
CA SER A 336 1.07 19.41 4.54
C SER A 336 -0.32 20.00 4.32
N ARG A 337 -0.68 20.35 3.07
CA ARG A 337 -1.99 20.91 2.73
C ARG A 337 -3.13 19.97 3.08
N LEU A 338 -2.97 18.67 2.82
CA LEU A 338 -3.97 17.67 3.19
C LEU A 338 -4.15 17.56 4.71
N GLN A 339 -3.07 17.67 5.48
CA GLN A 339 -3.13 17.67 6.94
C GLN A 339 -3.79 18.95 7.46
N GLU A 340 -3.42 20.12 6.93
CA GLU A 340 -4.03 21.38 7.34
C GLU A 340 -5.54 21.40 7.06
N GLU A 341 -6.00 20.92 5.90
CA GLU A 341 -7.44 20.83 5.61
C GLU A 341 -8.14 19.81 6.53
N HIS A 342 -7.45 18.73 6.89
CA HIS A 342 -7.97 17.78 7.87
C HIS A 342 -8.16 18.44 9.24
N ASP A 343 -7.19 19.22 9.70
CA ASP A 343 -7.24 19.94 10.97
C ASP A 343 -8.31 21.04 10.96
N ARG A 344 -8.46 21.77 9.84
CA ARG A 344 -9.55 22.76 9.64
C ARG A 344 -10.93 22.12 9.80
N CYS A 345 -11.11 20.90 9.27
CA CYS A 345 -12.36 20.16 9.47
C CYS A 345 -12.65 19.84 10.93
N ILE A 346 -11.63 19.54 11.74
CA ILE A 346 -11.80 19.22 13.15
C ILE A 346 -12.10 20.48 13.97
N LEU A 347 -11.47 21.61 13.61
CA LEU A 347 -11.53 22.82 14.41
C LEU A 347 -12.85 23.59 14.27
N TYR A 348 -13.39 23.73 13.05
CA TYR A 348 -14.55 24.64 12.85
C TYR A 348 -15.54 24.25 11.74
N LEU A 349 -15.27 23.26 10.89
CA LEU A 349 -16.23 22.84 9.85
C LEU A 349 -17.14 21.71 10.33
N GLU A 350 -18.23 21.48 9.62
CA GLU A 350 -19.10 20.33 9.88
C GLU A 350 -18.44 19.01 9.43
N ALA A 351 -18.73 17.93 10.17
CA ALA A 351 -18.12 16.62 9.94
C ALA A 351 -18.42 16.03 8.55
N ASN A 352 -19.58 16.39 7.97
CA ASN A 352 -19.99 15.95 6.63
C ASN A 352 -19.15 16.58 5.50
N THR A 353 -18.60 17.77 5.71
CA THR A 353 -17.76 18.49 4.73
C THR A 353 -16.36 17.88 4.60
N ARG A 354 -15.89 17.13 5.60
CA ARG A 354 -14.55 16.52 5.60
C ARG A 354 -14.26 15.70 4.36
N LYS A 355 -15.16 14.78 4.00
CA LYS A 355 -14.94 13.88 2.86
C LYS A 355 -14.92 14.62 1.51
N PRO A 356 -15.89 15.50 1.19
CA PRO A 356 -15.84 16.34 -0.01
C PRO A 356 -14.62 17.27 -0.07
N LEU A 357 -14.22 17.86 1.06
CA LEU A 357 -13.09 18.79 1.12
C LEU A 357 -11.78 18.10 0.78
N ILE A 358 -11.46 17.00 1.48
CA ILE A 358 -10.24 16.23 1.26
C ILE A 358 -10.20 15.69 -0.17
N ALA A 359 -11.31 15.15 -0.68
CA ALA A 359 -11.38 14.69 -2.07
C ALA A 359 -11.13 15.81 -3.10
N THR A 360 -11.59 17.04 -2.81
CA THR A 360 -11.34 18.20 -3.67
C THR A 360 -9.86 18.58 -3.66
N THR A 361 -9.22 18.61 -2.49
CA THR A 361 -7.78 18.88 -2.35
C THR A 361 -6.94 17.81 -3.04
N GLU A 362 -7.25 16.53 -2.84
CA GLU A 362 -6.60 15.39 -3.50
C GLU A 362 -6.72 15.47 -5.02
N LYS A 363 -7.91 15.81 -5.53
CA LYS A 363 -8.15 15.98 -6.96
C LYS A 363 -7.28 17.07 -7.58
N GLN A 364 -7.22 18.25 -6.93
CA GLN A 364 -6.52 19.40 -7.50
C GLN A 364 -4.99 19.31 -7.34
N LEU A 365 -4.50 18.88 -6.17
CA LEU A 365 -3.05 18.81 -5.91
C LEU A 365 -2.40 17.53 -6.43
N LEU A 366 -3.12 16.40 -6.47
CA LEU A 366 -2.54 15.11 -6.86
C LEU A 366 -3.09 14.61 -8.19
N GLN A 367 -4.40 14.31 -8.25
CA GLN A 367 -5.00 13.59 -9.39
C GLN A 367 -4.78 14.29 -10.74
N ARG A 368 -4.91 15.63 -10.77
CA ARG A 368 -4.69 16.45 -11.97
C ARG A 368 -3.24 16.44 -12.45
N HIS A 369 -2.29 16.23 -11.54
CA HIS A 369 -0.86 16.39 -11.77
C HIS A 369 -0.09 15.05 -11.78
N THR A 370 -0.76 13.92 -11.57
CA THR A 370 -0.16 12.58 -11.48
C THR A 370 0.85 12.28 -12.59
N SER A 371 0.48 12.50 -13.86
CA SER A 371 1.37 12.22 -15.00
C SER A 371 2.61 13.11 -14.96
N ALA A 372 2.45 14.40 -14.70
CA ALA A 372 3.56 15.35 -14.64
C ALA A 372 4.52 15.06 -13.46
N ILE A 373 3.98 14.61 -12.32
CA ILE A 373 4.76 14.21 -11.15
C ILE A 373 5.61 12.97 -11.48
N ILE A 374 5.03 11.97 -12.15
CA ILE A 374 5.75 10.77 -12.58
C ILE A 374 6.83 11.13 -13.60
N GLU A 375 6.47 11.83 -14.68
CA GLU A 375 7.36 12.11 -15.80
C GLU A 375 8.60 12.93 -15.38
N LYS A 376 8.42 13.89 -14.48
CA LYS A 376 9.51 14.77 -14.03
C LYS A 376 10.30 14.20 -12.85
N GLY A 377 9.65 13.44 -11.97
CA GLY A 377 10.21 13.11 -10.65
C GLY A 377 10.62 11.66 -10.48
N PHE A 378 9.84 10.71 -11.02
CA PHE A 378 9.96 9.31 -10.61
C PHE A 378 11.35 8.73 -10.90
N THR A 379 11.87 8.92 -12.12
CA THR A 379 13.21 8.44 -12.50
C THR A 379 14.29 9.04 -11.61
N VAL A 380 14.24 10.36 -11.36
CA VAL A 380 15.23 11.06 -10.53
C VAL A 380 15.22 10.55 -9.09
N LEU A 381 14.04 10.28 -8.52
CA LEU A 381 13.89 9.72 -7.18
C LEU A 381 14.46 8.30 -7.08
N MET A 382 14.24 7.48 -8.10
CA MET A 382 14.75 6.11 -8.17
C MET A 382 16.28 6.09 -8.31
N GLU A 383 16.84 6.92 -9.19
CA GLU A 383 18.29 7.01 -9.40
C GLU A 383 19.03 7.53 -8.17
N ALA A 384 18.45 8.54 -7.49
CA ALA A 384 19.00 9.10 -6.26
C ALA A 384 18.69 8.26 -5.00
N ASN A 385 18.00 7.12 -5.15
CA ASN A 385 17.61 6.22 -4.07
C ASN A 385 16.90 6.94 -2.89
N ARG A 386 15.98 7.86 -3.22
CA ARG A 386 15.26 8.71 -2.25
C ARG A 386 14.06 7.97 -1.66
N VAL A 387 14.34 6.97 -0.81
CA VAL A 387 13.35 6.04 -0.23
C VAL A 387 12.18 6.76 0.46
N THR A 388 12.46 7.79 1.25
CA THR A 388 11.44 8.55 2.00
C THR A 388 10.48 9.28 1.08
N ASP A 389 11.00 9.91 0.03
CA ASP A 389 10.21 10.66 -0.94
C ASP A 389 9.40 9.70 -1.84
N LEU A 390 9.96 8.52 -2.18
CA LEU A 390 9.24 7.44 -2.87
C LEU A 390 8.11 6.85 -2.00
N SER A 391 8.33 6.71 -0.69
CA SER A 391 7.30 6.27 0.26
C SER A 391 6.15 7.28 0.32
N ARG A 392 6.47 8.58 0.41
CA ARG A 392 5.46 9.65 0.35
C ARG A 392 4.69 9.63 -0.98
N MET A 393 5.40 9.47 -2.10
CA MET A 393 4.76 9.35 -3.42
C MET A 393 3.78 8.18 -3.46
N TYR A 394 4.18 7.01 -2.97
CA TYR A 394 3.32 5.83 -2.91
C TYR A 394 2.05 6.08 -2.07
N THR A 395 2.19 6.58 -0.84
CA THR A 395 1.05 6.86 0.05
C THR A 395 0.09 7.89 -0.56
N LEU A 396 0.61 8.97 -1.17
CA LEU A 396 -0.23 9.98 -1.82
C LEU A 396 -0.95 9.42 -3.06
N PHE A 397 -0.28 8.55 -3.84
CA PHE A 397 -0.86 7.94 -5.04
C PHE A 397 -1.92 6.88 -4.72
N GLN A 398 -1.84 6.24 -3.55
CA GLN A 398 -2.91 5.37 -3.05
C GLN A 398 -4.22 6.15 -2.82
N ARG A 399 -4.13 7.41 -2.38
CA ARG A 399 -5.31 8.23 -2.08
C ARG A 399 -6.10 8.64 -3.33
N VAL A 400 -5.44 8.69 -4.49
CA VAL A 400 -6.04 9.11 -5.77
C VAL A 400 -6.16 7.98 -6.80
N ASP A 401 -6.09 6.72 -6.35
CA ASP A 401 -6.17 5.53 -7.20
C ASP A 401 -5.17 5.53 -8.39
N ALA A 402 -4.00 6.16 -8.20
CA ALA A 402 -2.98 6.34 -9.23
C ALA A 402 -1.88 5.27 -9.23
N ILE A 403 -2.07 4.18 -8.47
CA ILE A 403 -1.06 3.15 -8.25
C ILE A 403 -0.67 2.42 -9.54
N GLU A 404 -1.60 2.19 -10.47
CA GLU A 404 -1.29 1.56 -11.75
C GLU A 404 -0.34 2.42 -12.60
N MET A 405 -0.47 3.75 -12.57
CA MET A 405 0.48 4.63 -13.26
C MET A 405 1.87 4.56 -12.63
N LEU A 406 1.96 4.46 -11.30
CA LEU A 406 3.23 4.30 -10.59
C LEU A 406 3.90 2.95 -10.91
N LYS A 407 3.13 1.86 -11.02
CA LYS A 407 3.63 0.55 -11.45
C LYS A 407 4.16 0.59 -12.89
N GLN A 408 3.44 1.25 -13.79
CA GLN A 408 3.90 1.42 -15.18
C GLN A 408 5.20 2.21 -15.24
N ALA A 409 5.31 3.30 -14.45
CA ALA A 409 6.54 4.07 -14.33
C ALA A 409 7.72 3.22 -13.81
N LEU A 410 7.49 2.38 -12.79
CA LEU A 410 8.49 1.45 -12.28
C LEU A 410 8.94 0.44 -13.34
N SER A 411 8.01 -0.15 -14.07
CA SER A 411 8.31 -1.08 -15.16
C SER A 411 9.16 -0.42 -16.26
N LEU A 412 8.79 0.78 -16.68
CA LEU A 412 9.53 1.56 -17.68
C LEU A 412 10.93 1.94 -17.17
N TYR A 413 11.05 2.36 -15.91
CA TYR A 413 12.34 2.66 -15.28
C TYR A 413 13.27 1.43 -15.28
N ILE A 414 12.77 0.28 -14.80
CA ILE A 414 13.57 -0.96 -14.73
C ILE A 414 14.07 -1.36 -16.12
N ARG A 415 13.17 -1.32 -17.11
CA ARG A 415 13.49 -1.66 -18.50
C ARG A 415 14.48 -0.67 -19.11
N GLY A 416 14.26 0.63 -18.94
CA GLY A 416 15.10 1.69 -19.50
C GLY A 416 16.52 1.72 -18.92
N THR A 417 16.64 1.72 -17.59
CA THR A 417 17.94 1.82 -16.90
C THR A 417 18.81 0.59 -17.18
N GLY A 418 18.22 -0.61 -17.17
CA GLY A 418 18.97 -1.83 -17.40
C GLY A 418 19.33 -2.06 -18.88
N GLN A 419 18.50 -1.61 -19.82
CA GLN A 419 18.69 -1.87 -21.25
C GLN A 419 20.02 -1.31 -21.76
N GLY A 420 20.43 -0.13 -21.28
CA GLY A 420 21.70 0.48 -21.67
C GLY A 420 22.92 -0.39 -21.33
N ILE A 421 22.92 -1.07 -20.18
CA ILE A 421 24.05 -1.90 -19.75
C ILE A 421 23.99 -3.32 -20.35
N ILE A 422 22.80 -3.88 -20.55
CA ILE A 422 22.67 -5.23 -21.14
C ILE A 422 23.03 -5.27 -22.63
N MET A 423 22.75 -4.20 -23.35
CA MET A 423 23.02 -4.09 -24.79
C MET A 423 24.47 -3.67 -25.10
N ASP A 424 25.21 -3.16 -24.11
CA ASP A 424 26.57 -2.64 -24.27
C ASP A 424 27.61 -3.77 -24.09
N GLU A 425 28.19 -4.23 -25.20
CA GLU A 425 29.15 -5.35 -25.18
C GLU A 425 30.47 -5.02 -24.48
N GLU A 426 30.85 -3.74 -24.39
CA GLU A 426 32.08 -3.33 -23.72
C GLU A 426 31.96 -3.49 -22.19
N LYS A 427 30.74 -3.42 -21.66
CA LYS A 427 30.40 -3.53 -20.23
C LYS A 427 30.02 -4.94 -19.78
N ASP A 428 30.24 -5.96 -20.62
CA ASP A 428 29.94 -7.37 -20.30
C ASP A 428 30.54 -7.85 -18.97
N LYS A 429 31.69 -7.30 -18.56
CA LYS A 429 32.36 -7.63 -17.30
C LYS A 429 31.62 -7.10 -16.08
N ASP A 430 31.02 -5.93 -16.20
CA ASP A 430 30.36 -5.21 -15.11
C ASP A 430 28.86 -5.53 -15.05
N LEU A 431 28.32 -6.23 -16.05
CA LEU A 431 26.91 -6.55 -16.16
C LEU A 431 26.36 -7.32 -14.95
N VAL A 432 27.00 -8.42 -14.55
CA VAL A 432 26.48 -9.25 -13.45
C VAL A 432 26.54 -8.51 -12.10
N PRO A 433 27.66 -7.84 -11.72
CA PRO A 433 27.69 -6.95 -10.56
C PRO A 433 26.59 -5.89 -10.59
N PHE A 434 26.41 -5.21 -11.73
CA PHE A 434 25.35 -4.21 -11.90
C PHE A 434 23.96 -4.80 -11.67
N LEU A 435 23.65 -5.97 -12.25
CA LEU A 435 22.34 -6.60 -12.05
C LEU A 435 22.06 -6.98 -10.59
N LEU A 436 23.09 -7.42 -9.86
CA LEU A 436 22.98 -7.75 -8.43
C LEU A 436 22.70 -6.49 -7.59
N GLU A 437 23.46 -5.41 -7.81
CA GLU A 437 23.26 -4.13 -7.11
C GLU A 437 21.93 -3.48 -7.47
N PHE A 438 21.57 -3.50 -8.75
CA PHE A 438 20.32 -2.94 -9.23
C PHE A 438 19.13 -3.67 -8.62
N LYS A 439 19.15 -5.02 -8.62
CA LYS A 439 18.11 -5.82 -7.97
C LYS A 439 18.02 -5.55 -6.46
N ALA A 440 19.15 -5.45 -5.77
CA ALA A 440 19.18 -5.13 -4.34
C ALA A 440 18.58 -3.74 -4.05
N SER A 441 18.83 -2.75 -4.90
CA SER A 441 18.21 -1.41 -4.76
C SER A 441 16.69 -1.46 -4.95
N LEU A 442 16.21 -2.23 -5.93
CA LEU A 442 14.77 -2.39 -6.18
C LEU A 442 14.06 -3.11 -5.03
N ASP A 443 14.70 -4.13 -4.46
CA ASP A 443 14.17 -4.85 -3.30
C ASP A 443 14.09 -3.96 -2.07
N LYS A 444 15.12 -3.13 -1.83
CA LYS A 444 15.11 -2.13 -0.75
C LYS A 444 13.95 -1.14 -0.91
N ILE A 445 13.77 -0.59 -2.11
CA ILE A 445 12.67 0.35 -2.39
C ILE A 445 11.31 -0.33 -2.23
N LEU A 446 11.16 -1.59 -2.68
CA LEU A 446 9.94 -2.36 -2.49
C LEU A 446 9.60 -2.56 -1.01
N GLU A 447 10.60 -2.86 -0.19
CA GLU A 447 10.45 -3.09 1.25
C GLU A 447 10.16 -1.80 2.02
N GLU A 448 10.96 -0.75 1.81
CA GLU A 448 10.90 0.48 2.60
C GLU A 448 9.91 1.52 2.05
N SER A 449 9.74 1.64 0.73
CA SER A 449 8.88 2.66 0.12
C SER A 449 7.49 2.14 -0.27
N PHE A 450 7.38 0.91 -0.78
CA PHE A 450 6.13 0.36 -1.31
C PHE A 450 5.44 -0.66 -0.40
N ALA A 451 5.83 -0.70 0.88
CA ALA A 451 5.22 -1.53 1.92
C ALA A 451 5.09 -3.02 1.54
N LYS A 452 6.07 -3.57 0.80
CA LYS A 452 6.08 -4.96 0.29
C LYS A 452 4.83 -5.32 -0.52
N ASN A 453 4.28 -4.36 -1.27
CA ASN A 453 3.10 -4.60 -2.09
C ASN A 453 3.36 -5.68 -3.16
N GLU A 454 2.56 -6.75 -3.15
CA GLU A 454 2.69 -7.89 -4.08
C GLU A 454 2.57 -7.49 -5.55
N ALA A 455 1.75 -6.50 -5.89
CA ALA A 455 1.61 -6.03 -7.26
C ALA A 455 2.89 -5.35 -7.77
N PHE A 456 3.61 -4.63 -6.91
CA PHE A 456 4.91 -4.06 -7.23
C PHE A 456 6.00 -5.13 -7.31
N SER A 457 5.97 -6.11 -6.40
CA SER A 457 6.85 -7.30 -6.43
C SER A 457 6.73 -8.02 -7.78
N ASN A 458 5.51 -8.28 -8.25
CA ASN A 458 5.28 -8.92 -9.54
C ASN A 458 5.73 -8.04 -10.72
N THR A 459 5.47 -6.73 -10.65
CA THR A 459 5.94 -5.77 -11.69
C THR A 459 7.46 -5.76 -11.79
N ILE A 460 8.18 -5.81 -10.66
CA ILE A 460 9.64 -5.91 -10.63
C ILE A 460 10.07 -7.24 -11.25
N LYS A 461 9.49 -8.37 -10.84
CA LYS A 461 9.82 -9.70 -11.38
C LYS A 461 9.66 -9.75 -12.90
N GLU A 462 8.51 -9.34 -13.42
CA GLU A 462 8.21 -9.37 -14.87
C GLU A 462 9.12 -8.42 -15.66
N SER A 463 9.38 -7.22 -15.14
CA SER A 463 10.23 -6.24 -15.81
C SER A 463 11.69 -6.67 -15.83
N PHE A 464 12.15 -7.27 -14.73
CA PHE A 464 13.51 -7.76 -14.58
C PHE A 464 13.76 -9.05 -15.39
N GLU A 465 12.76 -9.94 -15.47
CA GLU A 465 12.80 -11.10 -16.38
C GLU A 465 12.87 -10.66 -17.84
N HIS A 466 12.03 -9.72 -18.26
CA HIS A 466 12.11 -9.17 -19.61
C HIS A 466 13.47 -8.53 -19.90
N LEU A 467 14.01 -7.79 -18.92
CA LEU A 467 15.29 -7.12 -19.02
C LEU A 467 16.44 -8.12 -19.23
N ILE A 468 16.55 -9.14 -18.37
CA ILE A 468 17.61 -10.17 -18.47
C ILE A 468 17.52 -10.94 -19.79
N ASN A 469 16.32 -11.23 -20.28
CA ASN A 469 16.16 -12.01 -21.51
C ASN A 469 16.19 -11.16 -22.79
N LEU A 470 16.46 -9.86 -22.69
CA LEU A 470 16.56 -8.97 -23.85
C LEU A 470 17.73 -9.35 -24.77
N ARG A 471 18.88 -9.76 -24.20
CA ARG A 471 20.02 -10.30 -24.95
C ARG A 471 20.01 -11.81 -24.86
N GLN A 472 19.75 -12.49 -25.98
CA GLN A 472 19.68 -13.95 -26.02
C GLN A 472 21.01 -14.57 -25.57
N ASN A 473 20.93 -15.57 -24.68
CA ASN A 473 22.01 -16.47 -24.24
C ASN A 473 23.19 -15.82 -23.48
N ARG A 474 23.51 -14.54 -23.71
CA ARG A 474 24.70 -13.89 -23.16
C ARG A 474 24.64 -13.68 -21.65
N PRO A 475 23.52 -13.22 -21.05
CA PRO A 475 23.42 -13.11 -19.59
C PRO A 475 23.59 -14.46 -18.89
N ALA A 476 23.07 -15.55 -19.50
CA ALA A 476 23.28 -16.92 -19.01
C ALA A 476 24.77 -17.32 -19.00
N GLU A 477 25.50 -17.02 -20.07
CA GLU A 477 26.95 -17.24 -20.14
C GLU A 477 27.72 -16.40 -19.11
N LEU A 478 27.40 -15.10 -18.99
CA LEU A 478 28.10 -14.19 -18.08
C LEU A 478 27.87 -14.55 -16.62
N ILE A 479 26.66 -14.97 -16.26
CA ILE A 479 26.34 -15.46 -14.91
C ILE A 479 27.12 -16.75 -14.60
N ALA A 480 27.24 -17.68 -15.56
CA ALA A 480 28.07 -18.88 -15.38
C ALA A 480 29.56 -18.53 -15.19
N LYS A 481 30.09 -17.58 -15.97
CA LYS A 481 31.48 -17.10 -15.83
C LYS A 481 31.73 -16.39 -14.51
N PHE A 482 30.77 -15.58 -14.05
CA PHE A 482 30.85 -14.89 -12.77
C PHE A 482 30.93 -15.89 -11.61
N LEU A 483 30.12 -16.96 -11.65
CA LEU A 483 30.22 -18.06 -10.67
C LEU A 483 31.57 -18.78 -10.74
N ASP A 484 32.10 -19.05 -11.94
CA ASP A 484 33.43 -19.64 -12.09
C ASP A 484 34.53 -18.76 -11.48
N GLU A 485 34.45 -17.44 -11.63
CA GLU A 485 35.40 -16.51 -11.03
C GLU A 485 35.33 -16.57 -9.50
N LYS A 486 34.13 -16.54 -8.91
CA LYS A 486 33.94 -16.56 -7.45
C LYS A 486 34.34 -17.89 -6.80
N LEU A 487 34.20 -19.01 -7.52
CA LEU A 487 34.52 -20.36 -7.01
C LEU A 487 35.98 -20.79 -7.24
N ARG A 488 36.86 -19.94 -7.80
CA ARG A 488 38.28 -20.27 -8.01
C ARG A 488 39.15 -19.98 -6.79
N ALA A 489 40.17 -20.82 -6.58
CA ALA A 489 41.14 -20.77 -5.47
C ALA A 489 41.97 -19.46 -5.34
N GLY A 490 41.84 -18.53 -6.28
CA GLY A 490 42.47 -17.20 -6.22
C GLY A 490 41.71 -16.18 -5.36
N ASN A 491 40.48 -16.50 -4.92
CA ASN A 491 39.59 -15.57 -4.24
C ASN A 491 39.88 -15.47 -2.71
N LYS A 492 41.15 -15.28 -2.33
CA LYS A 492 41.67 -15.38 -0.94
C LYS A 492 41.18 -14.30 0.05
N GLY A 493 40.24 -13.44 -0.35
CA GLY A 493 39.74 -12.32 0.46
C GLY A 493 38.27 -12.40 0.87
N THR A 494 37.51 -13.39 0.38
CA THR A 494 36.07 -13.54 0.68
C THR A 494 35.88 -14.65 1.70
N SER A 495 35.13 -14.40 2.77
CA SER A 495 34.79 -15.43 3.76
C SER A 495 33.83 -16.47 3.15
N GLU A 496 33.74 -17.67 3.75
CA GLU A 496 32.78 -18.68 3.28
C GLU A 496 31.32 -18.19 3.38
N GLU A 497 30.99 -17.41 4.41
CA GLU A 497 29.66 -16.82 4.61
C GLU A 497 29.34 -15.75 3.55
N GLU A 498 30.29 -14.87 3.25
CA GLU A 498 30.13 -13.88 2.18
C GLU A 498 29.99 -14.54 0.81
N LEU A 499 30.77 -15.61 0.56
CA LEU A 499 30.67 -16.37 -0.67
C LEU A 499 29.28 -16.99 -0.81
N GLU A 500 28.76 -17.62 0.23
CA GLU A 500 27.43 -18.23 0.23
C GLU A 500 26.33 -17.17 -0.03
N GLY A 501 26.44 -16.00 0.61
CA GLY A 501 25.53 -14.88 0.35
C GLY A 501 25.59 -14.36 -1.10
N ILE A 502 26.77 -14.39 -1.74
CA ILE A 502 26.91 -14.07 -3.17
C ILE A 502 26.24 -15.14 -4.04
N LEU A 503 26.41 -16.43 -3.72
CA LEU A 503 25.78 -17.54 -4.46
C LEU A 503 24.25 -17.43 -4.43
N ASP A 504 23.67 -17.11 -3.27
CA ASP A 504 22.22 -16.91 -3.14
C ASP A 504 21.70 -15.74 -3.96
N LYS A 505 22.41 -14.61 -3.96
CA LYS A 505 22.04 -13.45 -4.79
C LYS A 505 22.13 -13.76 -6.28
N VAL A 506 23.16 -14.51 -6.71
CA VAL A 506 23.28 -14.93 -8.12
C VAL A 506 22.17 -15.91 -8.51
N LEU A 507 21.72 -16.76 -7.60
CA LEU A 507 20.60 -17.66 -7.88
C LEU A 507 19.26 -16.93 -8.05
N VAL A 508 19.08 -15.80 -7.37
CA VAL A 508 17.94 -14.91 -7.66
C VAL A 508 17.98 -14.44 -9.11
N LEU A 509 19.16 -14.05 -9.64
CA LEU A 509 19.31 -13.71 -11.06
C LEU A 509 19.05 -14.91 -11.97
N PHE A 510 19.56 -16.08 -11.60
CA PHE A 510 19.39 -17.33 -12.36
C PHE A 510 17.92 -17.69 -12.58
N ARG A 511 17.04 -17.43 -11.60
CA ARG A 511 15.59 -17.67 -11.74
C ARG A 511 14.95 -16.90 -12.89
N PHE A 512 15.48 -15.73 -13.23
CA PHE A 512 14.96 -14.89 -14.31
C PHE A 512 15.50 -15.28 -15.70
N ILE A 513 16.46 -16.22 -15.80
CA ILE A 513 17.06 -16.62 -17.07
C ILE A 513 16.21 -17.67 -17.78
N GLN A 514 15.92 -17.46 -19.06
CA GLN A 514 15.26 -18.45 -19.91
C GLN A 514 16.25 -19.49 -20.49
N GLY A 515 17.47 -19.07 -20.90
CA GLY A 515 18.52 -19.93 -21.44
C GLY A 515 19.29 -20.76 -20.41
N LYS A 516 18.60 -21.58 -19.61
CA LYS A 516 19.19 -22.40 -18.52
C LYS A 516 20.11 -23.51 -19.05
N ASP A 517 19.85 -24.03 -20.24
CA ASP A 517 20.68 -25.01 -20.94
C ASP A 517 22.03 -24.41 -21.37
N VAL A 518 22.03 -23.15 -21.82
CA VAL A 518 23.26 -22.40 -22.11
C VAL A 518 24.07 -22.21 -20.83
N PHE A 519 23.42 -21.78 -19.75
CA PHE A 519 24.08 -21.71 -18.43
C PHE A 519 24.70 -23.05 -18.03
N GLU A 520 23.95 -24.17 -18.13
CA GLU A 520 24.46 -25.52 -17.81
C GLU A 520 25.71 -25.85 -18.62
N ALA A 521 25.70 -25.59 -19.94
CA ALA A 521 26.81 -25.91 -20.82
C ALA A 521 28.10 -25.16 -20.43
N PHE A 522 28.00 -23.86 -20.14
CA PHE A 522 29.14 -23.06 -19.68
C PHE A 522 29.58 -23.45 -18.27
N TYR A 523 28.64 -23.59 -17.33
CA TYR A 523 28.92 -23.98 -15.95
C TYR A 523 29.62 -25.35 -15.88
N LYS A 524 29.12 -26.35 -16.60
CA LYS A 524 29.70 -27.70 -16.68
C LYS A 524 31.12 -27.68 -17.25
N LYS A 525 31.35 -26.91 -18.33
CA LYS A 525 32.66 -26.76 -18.95
C LYS A 525 33.69 -26.18 -17.97
N ASP A 526 33.29 -25.17 -17.20
CA ASP A 526 34.21 -24.50 -16.29
C ASP A 526 34.38 -25.28 -14.96
N LEU A 527 33.33 -25.94 -14.47
CA LEU A 527 33.43 -26.91 -13.37
C LEU A 527 34.41 -28.03 -13.70
N ALA A 528 34.37 -28.59 -14.93
CA ALA A 528 35.29 -29.63 -15.35
C ALA A 528 36.75 -29.19 -15.24
N LYS A 529 37.06 -27.94 -15.64
CA LYS A 529 38.40 -27.38 -15.50
C LYS A 529 38.80 -27.17 -14.04
N ARG A 530 37.87 -26.69 -13.19
CA ARG A 530 38.16 -26.46 -11.77
C ARG A 530 38.46 -27.77 -11.04
N LEU A 531 37.68 -28.81 -11.30
CA LEU A 531 37.86 -30.15 -10.73
C LEU A 531 39.16 -30.82 -11.20
N LEU A 532 39.44 -30.84 -12.51
CA LEU A 532 40.61 -31.54 -13.06
C LEU A 532 41.93 -30.81 -12.80
N LEU A 533 41.91 -29.49 -12.67
CA LEU A 533 43.12 -28.69 -12.41
C LEU A 533 43.33 -28.39 -10.92
N GLY A 534 42.44 -28.87 -10.03
CA GLY A 534 42.52 -28.60 -8.59
C GLY A 534 42.46 -27.11 -8.25
N LYS A 535 41.62 -26.33 -8.96
CA LYS A 535 41.55 -24.86 -8.84
C LYS A 535 40.30 -24.34 -8.12
N SER A 536 39.49 -25.21 -7.53
CA SER A 536 38.33 -24.79 -6.74
C SER A 536 38.76 -24.14 -5.43
N ALA A 537 38.03 -23.12 -4.99
CA ALA A 537 38.27 -22.43 -3.71
C ALA A 537 37.94 -23.33 -2.52
N SER A 538 36.80 -24.02 -2.57
CA SER A 538 36.36 -24.99 -1.58
C SER A 538 35.53 -26.07 -2.26
N ILE A 539 35.69 -27.33 -1.83
CA ILE A 539 34.88 -28.45 -2.31
C ILE A 539 33.45 -28.32 -1.79
N ASP A 540 33.28 -27.83 -0.56
CA ASP A 540 31.97 -27.68 0.08
C ASP A 540 31.16 -26.57 -0.59
N ALA A 541 31.79 -25.46 -0.98
CA ALA A 541 31.13 -24.40 -1.75
C ALA A 541 30.61 -24.91 -3.11
N GLU A 542 31.36 -25.79 -3.80
CA GLU A 542 30.91 -26.36 -5.07
C GLU A 542 29.73 -27.34 -4.88
N LYS A 543 29.77 -28.16 -3.82
CA LYS A 543 28.65 -29.04 -3.44
C LYS A 543 27.41 -28.24 -3.05
N SER A 544 27.59 -27.13 -2.33
CA SER A 544 26.51 -26.19 -1.99
C SER A 544 25.86 -25.63 -3.26
N MET A 545 26.66 -25.11 -4.19
CA MET A 545 26.14 -24.55 -5.45
C MET A 545 25.33 -25.56 -6.27
N ILE A 546 25.80 -26.81 -6.39
CA ILE A 546 25.04 -27.87 -7.10
C ILE A 546 23.73 -28.18 -6.38
N THR A 547 23.75 -28.24 -5.05
CA THR A 547 22.53 -28.45 -4.25
C THR A 547 21.50 -27.36 -4.51
N LYS A 548 21.93 -26.09 -4.55
CA LYS A 548 21.03 -24.99 -4.86
C LYS A 548 20.50 -25.05 -6.30
N LEU A 549 21.34 -25.37 -7.29
CA LEU A 549 20.89 -25.57 -8.67
C LEU A 549 19.88 -26.73 -8.80
N LYS A 550 20.04 -27.78 -7.99
CA LYS A 550 19.12 -28.91 -7.92
C LYS A 550 17.76 -28.50 -7.37
N THR A 551 17.72 -27.64 -6.37
CA THR A 551 16.47 -27.08 -5.84
C THR A 551 15.74 -26.26 -6.90
N GLU A 552 16.45 -25.47 -7.70
CA GLU A 552 15.85 -24.59 -8.72
C GLU A 552 15.40 -25.30 -10.00
N CYS A 553 16.15 -26.29 -10.48
CA CYS A 553 15.93 -26.94 -11.79
C CYS A 553 15.65 -28.45 -11.71
N GLY A 554 15.68 -29.03 -10.51
CA GLY A 554 15.50 -30.45 -10.28
C GLY A 554 16.76 -31.29 -10.50
N SER A 555 16.63 -32.59 -10.20
CA SER A 555 17.73 -33.56 -10.28
C SER A 555 18.20 -33.86 -11.69
N GLN A 556 17.33 -33.76 -12.70
CA GLN A 556 17.71 -34.04 -14.10
C GLN A 556 18.72 -33.02 -14.63
N PHE A 557 18.59 -31.76 -14.25
CA PHE A 557 19.51 -30.68 -14.62
C PHE A 557 20.90 -30.89 -14.01
N THR A 558 20.96 -31.32 -12.75
CA THR A 558 22.21 -31.46 -11.98
C THR A 558 22.86 -32.83 -12.08
N ASN A 559 22.18 -33.85 -12.61
CA ASN A 559 22.65 -35.24 -12.68
C ASN A 559 24.08 -35.37 -13.25
N LYS A 560 24.37 -34.66 -14.35
CA LYS A 560 25.71 -34.67 -14.96
C LYS A 560 26.77 -34.03 -14.04
N LEU A 561 26.43 -32.91 -13.38
CA LEU A 561 27.33 -32.20 -12.47
C LEU A 561 27.62 -33.04 -11.21
N GLU A 562 26.59 -33.68 -10.63
CA GLU A 562 26.75 -34.62 -9.52
C GLU A 562 27.61 -35.84 -9.93
N GLY A 563 27.40 -36.35 -11.14
CA GLY A 563 28.20 -37.42 -11.72
C GLY A 563 29.68 -37.07 -11.84
N MET A 564 30.01 -35.82 -12.21
CA MET A 564 31.39 -35.34 -12.26
C MET A 564 32.07 -35.36 -10.89
N PHE A 565 31.36 -35.02 -9.80
CA PHE A 565 31.90 -35.11 -8.44
C PHE A 565 32.14 -36.56 -8.01
N LYS A 566 31.18 -37.44 -8.29
CA LYS A 566 31.34 -38.88 -8.01
C LYS A 566 32.55 -39.44 -8.74
N ASP A 567 32.73 -39.11 -10.02
CA ASP A 567 33.91 -39.56 -10.79
C ASP A 567 35.23 -39.09 -10.17
N ILE A 568 35.30 -37.87 -9.62
CA ILE A 568 36.51 -37.36 -8.93
C ILE A 568 36.77 -38.12 -7.63
N GLU A 569 35.74 -38.38 -6.82
CA GLU A 569 35.86 -39.15 -5.58
C GLU A 569 36.26 -40.60 -5.85
N LEU A 570 35.56 -41.29 -6.77
CA LEU A 570 35.92 -42.65 -7.19
C LEU A 570 37.32 -42.72 -7.79
N SER A 571 37.75 -41.70 -8.55
CA SER A 571 39.10 -41.66 -9.10
C SER A 571 40.17 -41.64 -8.00
N LYS A 572 39.93 -40.97 -6.86
CA LYS A 572 40.88 -40.99 -5.74
C LYS A 572 40.99 -42.39 -5.16
N GLU A 573 39.86 -43.05 -4.91
CA GLU A 573 39.83 -44.44 -4.42
C GLU A 573 40.51 -45.42 -5.39
N ILE A 574 40.31 -45.24 -6.69
CA ILE A 574 40.96 -46.05 -7.74
C ILE A 574 42.47 -45.82 -7.74
N ASN A 575 42.94 -44.57 -7.60
CA ASN A 575 44.37 -44.28 -7.51
C ASN A 575 45.01 -44.89 -6.27
N ASP A 576 44.36 -44.81 -5.12
CA ASP A 576 44.86 -45.41 -3.88
C ASP A 576 44.93 -46.94 -4.00
N SER A 577 43.88 -47.55 -4.56
CA SER A 577 43.84 -48.98 -4.87
C SER A 577 44.91 -49.39 -5.89
N PHE A 578 45.22 -48.53 -6.88
CA PHE A 578 46.27 -48.76 -7.86
C PHE A 578 47.65 -48.70 -7.21
N LYS A 579 47.95 -47.65 -6.42
CA LYS A 579 49.22 -47.50 -5.70
C LYS A 579 49.52 -48.70 -4.78
N GLN A 580 48.49 -49.33 -4.21
CA GLN A 580 48.63 -50.53 -3.36
C GLN A 580 48.70 -51.85 -4.15
N SER A 581 48.37 -51.85 -5.44
CA SER A 581 48.34 -53.06 -6.27
C SER A 581 49.72 -53.70 -6.48
N SER A 582 49.76 -54.99 -6.77
CA SER A 582 51.01 -55.68 -7.11
C SER A 582 51.56 -55.20 -8.46
N GLN A 583 50.68 -54.86 -9.41
CA GLN A 583 51.05 -54.31 -10.71
C GLN A 583 51.82 -52.99 -10.56
N ALA A 584 51.35 -52.09 -9.70
CA ALA A 584 52.03 -50.82 -9.44
C ALA A 584 53.40 -51.02 -8.77
N ARG A 585 53.48 -51.92 -7.78
CA ARG A 585 54.71 -52.16 -7.00
C ARG A 585 55.82 -52.87 -7.76
N THR A 586 55.50 -53.62 -8.82
CA THR A 586 56.48 -54.47 -9.52
C THR A 586 56.80 -54.00 -10.94
N LYS A 587 55.87 -53.32 -11.62
CA LYS A 587 56.00 -52.97 -13.04
C LYS A 587 56.22 -51.48 -13.30
N LEU A 588 56.04 -50.58 -12.32
CA LEU A 588 56.13 -49.13 -12.56
C LEU A 588 57.59 -48.63 -12.70
N PRO A 589 57.86 -47.72 -13.66
CA PRO A 589 59.14 -47.01 -13.73
C PRO A 589 59.39 -46.19 -12.46
N THR A 590 60.63 -46.18 -11.97
CA THR A 590 61.05 -45.35 -10.83
C THR A 590 61.19 -43.89 -11.24
N GLY A 591 60.70 -42.96 -10.39
CA GLY A 591 60.89 -41.51 -10.57
C GLY A 591 59.72 -40.75 -11.20
N ILE A 592 58.63 -41.43 -11.58
CA ILE A 592 57.40 -40.78 -12.10
C ILE A 592 56.24 -41.06 -11.14
N GLU A 593 55.69 -40.00 -10.54
CA GLU A 593 54.39 -40.08 -9.85
C GLU A 593 53.28 -39.61 -10.78
N MET A 594 52.32 -40.51 -11.07
CA MET A 594 51.18 -40.19 -11.91
C MET A 594 49.87 -40.50 -11.19
N SER A 595 48.95 -39.55 -11.25
CA SER A 595 47.58 -39.67 -10.72
C SER A 595 46.61 -39.65 -11.90
N VAL A 596 45.68 -40.60 -11.94
CA VAL A 596 44.75 -40.78 -13.07
C VAL A 596 43.34 -40.45 -12.66
N HIS A 597 42.69 -39.54 -13.39
CA HIS A 597 41.25 -39.30 -13.23
C HIS A 597 40.48 -40.11 -14.27
N VAL A 598 39.65 -41.04 -13.80
CA VAL A 598 38.78 -41.86 -14.65
C VAL A 598 37.40 -41.21 -14.73
N LEU A 599 37.01 -40.79 -15.93
CA LEU A 599 35.84 -39.95 -16.16
C LEU A 599 34.78 -40.67 -17.00
N THR A 600 33.51 -40.53 -16.64
CA THR A 600 32.38 -41.12 -17.37
C THR A 600 31.99 -40.24 -18.57
N THR A 601 32.15 -40.73 -19.81
CA THR A 601 31.97 -39.95 -21.05
C THR A 601 30.63 -39.20 -21.15
N GLY A 602 29.54 -39.71 -20.56
CA GLY A 602 28.23 -39.07 -20.61
C GLY A 602 28.03 -37.88 -19.66
N TYR A 603 28.86 -37.74 -18.62
CA TYR A 603 28.74 -36.66 -17.63
C TYR A 603 29.64 -35.46 -17.94
N TRP A 604 30.80 -35.72 -18.52
CA TRP A 604 31.81 -34.69 -18.79
C TRP A 604 31.58 -34.02 -20.16
N PRO A 605 32.09 -32.79 -20.37
CA PRO A 605 32.12 -32.19 -21.69
C PRO A 605 32.82 -33.08 -22.72
N THR A 606 32.42 -33.00 -23.99
CA THR A 606 33.10 -33.72 -25.05
C THR A 606 34.44 -33.05 -25.35
N TYR A 607 35.52 -33.83 -25.31
CA TYR A 607 36.86 -33.38 -25.65
C TYR A 607 37.32 -34.05 -26.94
N PRO A 608 37.80 -33.30 -27.94
CA PRO A 608 38.35 -33.89 -29.15
C PRO A 608 39.63 -34.67 -28.79
N PRO A 609 39.78 -35.92 -29.26
CA PRO A 609 41.02 -36.67 -29.12
C PRO A 609 42.17 -35.89 -29.75
N MET A 610 43.33 -35.91 -29.09
CA MET A 610 44.55 -35.30 -29.60
C MET A 610 45.65 -36.35 -29.62
N ASP A 611 46.18 -36.61 -30.81
CA ASP A 611 47.32 -37.50 -30.98
C ASP A 611 48.58 -36.78 -30.52
N VAL A 612 49.17 -37.28 -29.44
CA VAL A 612 50.39 -36.75 -28.84
C VAL A 612 51.40 -37.90 -28.75
N LYS A 613 52.63 -37.65 -29.21
CA LYS A 613 53.74 -38.58 -28.99
C LYS A 613 54.20 -38.47 -27.54
N LEU A 614 53.78 -39.41 -26.71
CA LEU A 614 54.19 -39.49 -25.31
C LEU A 614 55.54 -40.22 -25.18
N PRO A 615 56.42 -39.81 -24.25
CA PRO A 615 57.60 -40.56 -23.87
C PRO A 615 57.28 -42.02 -23.52
N HIS A 616 58.25 -42.91 -23.77
CA HIS A 616 58.06 -44.35 -23.60
C HIS A 616 57.62 -44.71 -22.17
N GLU A 617 58.21 -44.05 -21.18
CA GLU A 617 57.94 -44.26 -19.75
C GLU A 617 56.47 -43.95 -19.39
N LEU A 618 55.87 -42.93 -20.02
CA LEU A 618 54.47 -42.59 -19.81
C LEU A 618 53.53 -43.59 -20.50
N ASN A 619 53.90 -44.10 -21.69
CA ASN A 619 53.13 -45.15 -22.36
C ASN A 619 53.09 -46.43 -21.53
N VAL A 620 54.24 -46.84 -20.96
CA VAL A 620 54.34 -47.99 -20.05
C VAL A 620 53.43 -47.80 -18.83
N TYR A 621 53.42 -46.61 -18.23
CA TYR A 621 52.51 -46.31 -17.12
C TYR A 621 51.04 -46.44 -17.54
N GLN A 622 50.66 -45.86 -18.67
CA GLN A 622 49.29 -45.91 -19.19
C GLN A 622 48.82 -47.36 -19.44
N ASP A 623 49.70 -48.22 -19.97
CA ASP A 623 49.39 -49.62 -20.22
C ASP A 623 49.22 -50.43 -18.93
N ILE A 624 50.10 -50.23 -17.94
CA ILE A 624 50.00 -50.89 -16.62
C ILE A 624 48.71 -50.46 -15.90
N PHE A 625 48.39 -49.16 -15.92
CA PHE A 625 47.15 -48.66 -15.34
C PHE A 625 45.92 -49.23 -16.06
N LYS A 626 45.96 -49.32 -17.39
CA LYS A 626 44.88 -49.90 -18.20
C LYS A 626 44.68 -51.39 -17.90
N GLU A 627 45.76 -52.17 -17.78
CA GLU A 627 45.71 -53.59 -17.37
C GLU A 627 45.04 -53.74 -16.00
N PHE A 628 45.49 -52.95 -15.01
CA PHE A 628 44.90 -52.92 -13.67
C PHE A 628 43.41 -52.57 -13.71
N TYR A 629 43.03 -51.48 -14.38
CA TYR A 629 41.65 -51.01 -14.41
C TYR A 629 40.71 -52.03 -15.08
N LEU A 630 41.11 -52.60 -16.22
CA LEU A 630 40.31 -53.60 -16.94
C LEU A 630 40.22 -54.93 -16.18
N SER A 631 41.22 -55.27 -15.36
CA SER A 631 41.15 -56.46 -14.50
C SER A 631 40.09 -56.34 -13.41
N LYS A 632 39.84 -55.12 -12.91
CA LYS A 632 38.86 -54.84 -11.84
C LYS A 632 37.47 -54.48 -12.39
N TYR A 633 37.42 -53.85 -13.55
CA TYR A 633 36.17 -53.36 -14.18
C TYR A 633 36.01 -53.93 -15.58
N SER A 634 35.54 -55.18 -15.67
CA SER A 634 35.28 -55.88 -16.93
C SER A 634 34.18 -55.19 -17.77
N GLY A 635 34.32 -55.21 -19.10
CA GLY A 635 33.31 -54.67 -20.03
C GLY A 635 33.38 -53.16 -20.27
N ARG A 636 34.41 -52.47 -19.76
CA ARG A 636 34.64 -51.03 -19.99
C ARG A 636 35.73 -50.81 -21.04
N ARG A 637 35.68 -49.65 -21.72
CA ARG A 637 36.71 -49.20 -22.65
C ARG A 637 37.27 -47.87 -22.19
N LEU A 638 38.58 -47.80 -21.99
CA LEU A 638 39.29 -46.57 -21.66
C LEU A 638 39.78 -45.85 -22.92
N MET A 639 39.75 -44.52 -22.88
CA MET A 639 40.30 -43.63 -23.90
C MET A 639 41.03 -42.50 -23.20
N TRP A 640 42.33 -42.34 -23.47
CA TRP A 640 43.14 -41.29 -22.86
C TRP A 640 42.86 -39.94 -23.52
N GLN A 641 42.68 -38.90 -22.70
CA GLN A 641 42.47 -37.52 -23.14
C GLN A 641 43.68 -36.67 -22.78
N ASN A 642 44.72 -36.72 -23.62
CA ASN A 642 46.00 -36.07 -23.37
C ASN A 642 45.89 -34.54 -23.25
N SER A 643 44.87 -33.92 -23.87
CA SER A 643 44.61 -32.48 -23.84
C SER A 643 44.23 -31.93 -22.45
N LEU A 644 43.81 -32.80 -21.52
CA LEU A 644 43.46 -32.46 -20.14
C LEU A 644 44.58 -32.80 -19.15
N GLY A 645 45.62 -33.50 -19.60
CA GLY A 645 46.76 -33.87 -18.78
C GLY A 645 47.56 -32.64 -18.36
N HIS A 646 48.10 -32.69 -17.15
CA HIS A 646 49.12 -31.75 -16.67
C HIS A 646 50.20 -32.53 -15.93
N CYS A 647 51.44 -32.05 -16.03
CA CYS A 647 52.58 -32.61 -15.32
C CYS A 647 53.39 -31.50 -14.66
N VAL A 648 54.18 -31.87 -13.66
CA VAL A 648 55.15 -31.00 -13.01
C VAL A 648 56.54 -31.48 -13.43
N LEU A 649 57.33 -30.58 -14.02
CA LEU A 649 58.69 -30.89 -14.45
C LEU A 649 59.68 -30.30 -13.45
N LYS A 650 60.63 -31.13 -12.99
CA LYS A 650 61.80 -30.63 -12.28
C LYS A 650 62.83 -30.20 -13.31
N VAL A 651 63.17 -28.92 -13.34
CA VAL A 651 64.17 -28.37 -14.25
C VAL A 651 65.40 -27.95 -13.45
N GLU A 652 66.56 -28.48 -13.81
CA GLU A 652 67.86 -28.08 -13.24
C GLU A 652 68.56 -27.17 -14.24
N PHE A 653 68.80 -25.91 -13.84
CA PHE A 653 69.49 -24.94 -14.66
C PHE A 653 70.98 -24.84 -14.26
N PRO A 654 71.89 -24.62 -15.23
CA PRO A 654 73.29 -24.29 -14.92
C PRO A 654 73.36 -22.98 -14.13
N LYS A 655 74.26 -22.88 -13.14
CA LYS A 655 74.36 -21.77 -12.17
C LYS A 655 74.62 -20.37 -12.79
N GLU A 656 74.89 -20.27 -14.09
CA GLU A 656 75.22 -19.01 -14.79
C GLU A 656 74.05 -18.38 -15.59
N CYS A 657 72.83 -18.92 -15.53
CA CYS A 657 71.69 -18.30 -16.21
C CYS A 657 71.14 -17.07 -15.44
N SER A 658 71.08 -15.92 -16.11
CA SER A 658 70.50 -14.68 -15.58
C SER A 658 69.02 -14.85 -15.16
N PRO A 659 68.56 -14.20 -14.08
CA PRO A 659 67.22 -14.40 -13.50
C PRO A 659 66.05 -14.17 -14.47
N ASP A 660 66.21 -13.33 -15.51
CA ASP A 660 65.18 -13.09 -16.52
C ASP A 660 64.89 -14.31 -17.42
N VAL A 661 65.88 -15.18 -17.63
CA VAL A 661 65.74 -16.43 -18.41
C VAL A 661 65.01 -17.49 -17.59
N VAL A 662 65.31 -17.57 -16.28
CA VAL A 662 64.68 -18.50 -15.34
C VAL A 662 63.18 -18.21 -15.19
N GLN A 663 62.79 -16.93 -15.20
CA GLN A 663 61.38 -16.52 -15.03
C GLN A 663 60.53 -16.69 -16.30
N ARG A 664 61.14 -16.62 -17.50
CA ARG A 664 60.46 -16.94 -18.77
C ARG A 664 60.18 -18.44 -18.95
N CYS A 665 61.11 -19.31 -18.54
CA CYS A 665 60.94 -20.76 -18.65
C CYS A 665 59.95 -21.34 -17.62
N SER A 666 59.92 -20.83 -16.39
CA SER A 666 59.01 -21.33 -15.34
C SER A 666 57.53 -21.00 -15.58
N LYS A 667 57.21 -20.04 -16.47
CA LYS A 667 55.83 -19.75 -16.92
C LYS A 667 55.41 -20.51 -18.18
N ALA A 668 56.30 -21.29 -18.81
CA ALA A 668 55.94 -22.13 -19.94
C ALA A 668 55.07 -23.31 -19.46
N LYS A 669 53.74 -23.14 -19.51
CA LYS A 669 52.80 -24.26 -19.53
C LYS A 669 53.08 -25.07 -20.80
N LEU A 670 53.94 -26.08 -20.69
CA LEU A 670 54.32 -26.96 -21.79
C LEU A 670 53.18 -27.96 -22.08
N CYS A 671 52.07 -27.45 -22.60
CA CYS A 671 51.05 -28.19 -23.37
C CYS A 671 50.06 -27.25 -24.06
N ARG A 672 50.51 -26.05 -24.48
CA ARG A 672 49.80 -25.26 -25.47
C ARG A 672 50.79 -24.69 -26.49
N HIS A 673 50.66 -25.25 -27.69
CA HIS A 673 51.14 -24.72 -28.96
C HIS A 673 52.61 -24.94 -29.32
N LYS A 674 52.75 -25.65 -30.46
CA LYS A 674 53.91 -25.90 -31.31
C LYS A 674 54.83 -27.03 -30.82
N GLY A 675 55.03 -27.99 -31.73
CA GLY A 675 55.84 -29.18 -31.53
C GLY A 675 57.21 -28.81 -30.98
N VAL A 676 57.40 -29.14 -29.71
CA VAL A 676 58.73 -29.27 -29.13
C VAL A 676 59.02 -30.76 -29.26
N ASP A 677 59.91 -31.08 -30.18
CA ASP A 677 60.46 -32.43 -30.29
C ASP A 677 61.16 -32.77 -28.97
N TRP A 678 60.77 -33.91 -28.39
CA TRP A 678 61.45 -34.49 -27.26
C TRP A 678 62.79 -35.04 -27.78
N TYR A 679 63.89 -34.40 -27.40
CA TYR A 679 65.24 -34.96 -27.53
C TYR A 679 65.79 -35.29 -26.15
#